data_AF-A0A0G4LS45-F1
#
_entry.id   AF-A0A0G4LS45-F1
#
_cell.length_a   1.000
_cell.length_b   1.000
_cell.length_c   1.000
_cell.angle_alpha   90.00
_cell.angle_beta   90.00
_cell.angle_gamma   90.00
#
_symmetry.space_group_name_H-M   'P 1'
#
loop_
_entity.id
_entity.type
_entity.pdbx_description
1 polymer ?
#
loop_
_entity_poly.entity_id
_entity_poly.type
_entity_poly.pdbx_seq_one_letter_code
_entity_poly.pdbx_strand_id
1 'polypeptide(L)'
;MWPCSMADILSRSKVRASHAPTAPPRLLLLGPVGDFAIGDKVAPIFDINNFTGLEEEENCALGGSTAGVLREYAVYEDGLLVHLPKHLSWEEAATLTCAGVTAWSSLNGLETSRKDPAALMQGTGGVSLFALLLCIANGWKAIVTSSSDEKLEAIKKLGSDVHGINYKTTSSQKEDILRITSGKGVDVVVNSTGPSSIPDDISFLRSRGGTISLVGFLAGLGQGWEPSALLALMGKLAKIQGIGVGSKLDYQRMNRFIEEKNMSLTPIIDKVFAFDESAAAFDYLYSGQHAGKPPNLRGVMPPSVLEPEQPAFSLDRLLTLIITTSPTPSAPTTDLLSAVIASFHAHCTALLNCPVIVVFDTYDHVVDRARLKKGQVTPEGARVYDAYKEHVKALATREFLSQTLPSLPSLDWEVRRAEAEYGSPGGRSSGHLVDVDIHCTRDRRITFMEPEKRLGFGLAVRSALREADTPYVWIHQHDWALDSHIPIANLLDAMQASTSSTTAPIRYVCLPSPRTVEYEASMHVARFPVLRDLSAALTGRYPAPTTGEVVPLTPLYFWHDKPHVVERRHYLERVFPSQLAIGRGMFIEDSIGQRARNGMKEGQWARWACWLFAPGNGKQVCVRHLHGRVWKGEEDRRENEKRWDALKSGKLEKVANEETYQDEKEWNA
;
A
#
# COMPACT_ATOMS: atom_id res chain seq x y z
N MET A 1 -9.13 20.07 -18.81
CA MET A 1 -9.93 18.92 -19.28
C MET A 1 -10.60 18.30 -18.06
N TRP A 2 -11.94 18.29 -17.98
CA TRP A 2 -12.70 17.60 -16.92
C TRP A 2 -13.92 16.89 -17.52
N PRO A 3 -13.72 15.70 -18.12
CA PRO A 3 -14.73 14.66 -18.05
C PRO A 3 -14.10 13.29 -17.77
N CYS A 4 -14.06 12.88 -16.51
CA CYS A 4 -14.00 11.44 -16.20
C CYS A 4 -15.45 10.91 -16.19
N SER A 5 -15.81 10.12 -17.20
CA SER A 5 -17.05 9.36 -17.20
C SER A 5 -16.99 8.29 -16.12
N MET A 6 -17.59 8.55 -14.95
CA MET A 6 -17.56 7.66 -13.76
C MET A 6 -18.17 6.25 -13.97
N ALA A 7 -18.63 5.92 -15.18
CA ALA A 7 -19.19 4.63 -15.55
C ALA A 7 -18.17 3.47 -15.45
N ASP A 8 -16.87 3.71 -15.67
CA ASP A 8 -15.85 2.64 -15.69
C ASP A 8 -15.60 1.99 -14.31
N ILE A 9 -15.93 2.70 -13.23
CA ILE A 9 -15.67 2.30 -11.83
C ILE A 9 -16.44 1.03 -11.44
N LEU A 10 -17.65 0.83 -11.98
CA LEU A 10 -18.56 -0.27 -11.57
C LEU A 10 -18.24 -1.64 -12.21
N SER A 11 -17.17 -1.73 -13.02
CA SER A 11 -16.83 -2.98 -13.73
C SER A 11 -16.21 -4.08 -12.85
N ARG A 12 -15.82 -3.79 -11.60
CA ARG A 12 -15.01 -4.71 -10.76
C ARG A 12 -15.32 -4.70 -9.25
N SER A 13 -16.50 -5.14 -8.84
CA SER A 13 -16.69 -5.65 -7.46
C SER A 13 -17.93 -6.55 -7.31
N LYS A 14 -17.70 -7.78 -6.84
CA LYS A 14 -18.73 -8.68 -6.28
C LYS A 14 -18.10 -9.54 -5.18
N VAL A 15 -18.15 -9.04 -3.94
CA VAL A 15 -17.85 -9.80 -2.73
C VAL A 15 -19.05 -9.66 -1.79
N ARG A 16 -19.42 -10.73 -1.09
CA ARG A 16 -20.37 -10.69 0.03
C ARG A 16 -19.58 -10.84 1.32
N ALA A 17 -19.82 -9.99 2.30
CA ALA A 17 -19.33 -10.19 3.66
C ALA A 17 -20.45 -10.74 4.57
N SER A 18 -20.08 -11.14 5.77
CA SER A 18 -21.00 -11.59 6.81
C SER A 18 -20.47 -11.22 8.19
N HIS A 19 -21.26 -10.40 8.91
CA HIS A 19 -21.28 -10.16 10.36
C HIS A 19 -20.42 -11.11 11.22
N ALA A 20 -19.68 -10.69 12.25
CA ALA A 20 -19.30 -9.38 12.82
C ALA A 20 -18.26 -9.69 13.96
N PRO A 21 -17.75 -8.74 14.78
CA PRO A 21 -17.65 -7.29 14.64
C PRO A 21 -16.19 -6.73 14.70
N THR A 22 -15.97 -5.60 14.00
CA THR A 22 -15.37 -4.31 14.49
C THR A 22 -13.86 -3.94 14.55
N ALA A 23 -13.54 -2.72 14.04
CA ALA A 23 -12.45 -1.79 14.46
C ALA A 23 -12.74 -0.31 14.01
N PRO A 24 -12.51 0.79 14.81
CA PRO A 24 -12.71 2.19 14.36
C PRO A 24 -11.39 2.87 13.97
N PRO A 25 -11.42 3.92 13.11
CA PRO A 25 -10.23 4.68 12.76
C PRO A 25 -9.48 5.20 14.00
N ARG A 26 -8.15 5.20 13.93
CA ARG A 26 -7.23 5.86 14.88
C ARG A 26 -5.91 6.13 14.17
N LEU A 27 -5.18 7.16 14.57
CA LEU A 27 -3.81 7.31 14.11
C LEU A 27 -2.91 6.22 14.69
N LEU A 28 -2.45 5.32 13.84
CA LEU A 28 -1.41 4.33 14.15
C LEU A 28 -0.08 4.87 13.62
N LEU A 29 0.72 5.50 14.49
CA LEU A 29 2.06 5.95 14.12
C LEU A 29 3.08 4.81 14.20
N LEU A 30 4.06 4.85 13.30
CA LEU A 30 5.27 4.02 13.31
C LEU A 30 6.44 4.73 14.00
N GLY A 31 6.16 5.47 15.09
CA GLY A 31 7.11 6.30 15.84
C GLY A 31 6.48 7.60 16.34
N PRO A 32 7.17 8.46 17.11
CA PRO A 32 6.74 9.83 17.33
C PRO A 32 6.98 10.66 16.05
N VAL A 33 5.97 11.36 15.53
CA VAL A 33 6.06 12.11 14.28
C VAL A 33 5.41 13.48 14.42
N GLY A 34 6.21 14.55 14.37
CA GLY A 34 5.74 15.94 14.45
C GLY A 34 4.83 16.23 15.66
N ASP A 35 3.73 16.93 15.40
CA ASP A 35 2.70 17.29 16.40
C ASP A 35 1.63 16.18 16.60
N PHE A 36 1.96 14.90 16.32
CA PHE A 36 1.02 13.78 16.36
C PHE A 36 1.43 12.67 17.34
N ALA A 37 0.44 12.05 17.98
CA ALA A 37 0.57 10.91 18.87
C ALA A 37 -0.28 9.70 18.44
N ILE A 38 0.09 8.51 18.93
CA ILE A 38 -0.68 7.28 18.68
C ILE A 38 -2.06 7.39 19.34
N GLY A 39 -3.11 7.17 18.55
CA GLY A 39 -4.50 7.27 18.98
C GLY A 39 -5.19 8.61 18.69
N ASP A 40 -4.48 9.61 18.15
CA ASP A 40 -5.09 10.87 17.73
C ASP A 40 -6.15 10.68 16.64
N LYS A 41 -7.09 11.63 16.57
CA LYS A 41 -8.04 11.74 15.47
C LYS A 41 -7.45 12.60 14.36
N VAL A 42 -7.14 12.00 13.22
CA VAL A 42 -6.61 12.72 12.05
C VAL A 42 -7.28 12.29 10.75
N ALA A 43 -7.21 13.17 9.75
CA ALA A 43 -7.48 12.85 8.35
C ALA A 43 -6.36 13.41 7.46
N PRO A 44 -6.12 12.83 6.28
CA PRO A 44 -5.33 13.48 5.25
C PRO A 44 -6.09 14.66 4.62
N ILE A 45 -5.34 15.60 4.06
CA ILE A 45 -5.87 16.63 3.15
C ILE A 45 -6.39 16.00 1.84
N PHE A 46 -7.35 16.67 1.19
CA PHE A 46 -8.02 16.13 0.00
C PHE A 46 -7.08 16.02 -1.21
N ASP A 47 -6.30 17.06 -1.44
CA ASP A 47 -5.27 17.16 -2.47
C ASP A 47 -3.92 17.18 -1.77
N ILE A 48 -3.08 16.17 -2.01
CA ILE A 48 -1.83 16.00 -1.25
C ILE A 48 -0.75 17.03 -1.60
N ASN A 49 -0.98 17.88 -2.61
CA ASN A 49 -0.09 18.97 -2.98
C ASN A 49 -0.55 20.34 -2.44
N ASN A 50 -1.75 20.46 -1.86
CA ASN A 50 -2.37 21.75 -1.54
C ASN A 50 -2.24 22.12 -0.04
N PHE A 51 -1.10 22.72 0.33
CA PHE A 51 -0.80 23.09 1.71
C PHE A 51 -1.33 24.49 2.07
N THR A 52 -1.17 25.47 1.18
CA THR A 52 -1.52 26.88 1.41
C THR A 52 -2.51 27.46 0.41
N GLY A 53 -2.76 26.75 -0.71
CA GLY A 53 -3.60 27.22 -1.81
C GLY A 53 -2.85 28.13 -2.81
N LEU A 54 -1.52 28.06 -2.80
CA LEU A 54 -0.61 28.85 -3.65
C LEU A 54 0.44 27.98 -4.37
N GLU A 55 0.39 26.66 -4.17
CA GLU A 55 1.25 25.67 -4.81
C GLU A 55 0.99 25.61 -6.33
N GLU A 56 2.05 25.39 -7.13
CA GLU A 56 1.99 25.39 -8.61
C GLU A 56 1.96 23.96 -9.19
N GLU A 57 2.15 22.95 -8.35
CA GLU A 57 2.09 21.53 -8.64
C GLU A 57 0.69 21.06 -9.10
N GLU A 58 0.62 20.04 -9.96
CA GLU A 58 -0.67 19.51 -10.43
C GLU A 58 -1.48 18.85 -9.29
N ASN A 59 -2.79 19.10 -9.27
CA ASN A 59 -3.73 18.61 -8.26
C ASN A 59 -3.70 17.07 -8.09
N CYS A 60 -3.37 16.60 -6.90
CA CYS A 60 -3.19 15.19 -6.57
C CYS A 60 -4.27 14.72 -5.57
N ALA A 61 -5.50 14.58 -6.07
CA ALA A 61 -6.69 14.32 -5.27
C ALA A 61 -6.84 12.84 -4.84
N LEU A 62 -7.01 12.60 -3.53
CA LEU A 62 -7.26 11.28 -2.96
C LEU A 62 -8.60 10.70 -3.42
N GLY A 63 -8.54 9.58 -4.14
CA GLY A 63 -9.71 8.96 -4.78
C GLY A 63 -10.01 9.51 -6.18
N GLY A 64 -9.19 10.45 -6.68
CA GLY A 64 -9.21 10.96 -8.04
C GLY A 64 -7.97 10.51 -8.81
N SER A 65 -6.93 11.35 -8.83
CA SER A 65 -5.65 11.08 -9.50
C SER A 65 -4.72 10.17 -8.68
N THR A 66 -4.98 9.96 -7.38
CA THR A 66 -4.21 9.08 -6.49
C THR A 66 -5.14 8.26 -5.56
N ALA A 67 -4.57 7.29 -4.83
CA ALA A 67 -5.32 6.29 -4.06
C ALA A 67 -6.24 6.90 -2.99
N GLY A 68 -7.49 6.43 -2.92
CA GLY A 68 -8.53 6.97 -2.03
C GLY A 68 -8.41 6.57 -0.56
N VAL A 69 -9.28 7.16 0.27
CA VAL A 69 -9.39 6.90 1.72
C VAL A 69 -10.36 5.77 2.08
N LEU A 70 -11.05 5.16 1.10
CA LEU A 70 -11.96 4.03 1.33
C LEU A 70 -11.16 2.72 1.48
N ARG A 71 -10.44 2.60 2.61
CA ARG A 71 -9.57 1.49 3.00
C ARG A 71 -9.40 1.49 4.51
N GLU A 72 -9.20 0.32 5.11
CA GLU A 72 -9.06 0.17 6.57
C GLU A 72 -7.77 0.82 7.09
N TYR A 73 -6.70 0.80 6.29
CA TYR A 73 -5.40 1.37 6.63
C TYR A 73 -4.84 2.21 5.47
N ALA A 74 -4.17 3.31 5.82
CA ALA A 74 -3.54 4.21 4.87
C ALA A 74 -2.24 4.78 5.48
N VAL A 75 -1.19 4.88 4.66
CA VAL A 75 0.06 5.54 5.03
C VAL A 75 0.09 6.92 4.37
N TYR A 76 0.47 7.92 5.15
CA TYR A 76 0.62 9.32 4.74
C TYR A 76 1.81 9.92 5.49
N GLU A 77 2.48 10.89 4.87
CA GLU A 77 3.42 11.77 5.57
C GLU A 77 2.66 12.70 6.54
N ASP A 78 3.27 13.09 7.65
CA ASP A 78 2.67 13.99 8.65
C ASP A 78 2.36 15.39 8.06
N GLY A 79 3.18 15.81 7.09
CA GLY A 79 2.92 16.93 6.19
C GLY A 79 1.53 16.90 5.56
N LEU A 80 0.92 15.73 5.32
CA LEU A 80 -0.40 15.58 4.72
C LEU A 80 -1.56 15.48 5.73
N LEU A 81 -1.27 15.29 7.03
CA LEU A 81 -2.26 15.03 8.07
C LEU A 81 -2.75 16.31 8.77
N VAL A 82 -4.01 16.33 9.19
CA VAL A 82 -4.59 17.33 10.10
C VAL A 82 -5.30 16.68 11.27
N HIS A 83 -5.22 17.30 12.45
CA HIS A 83 -6.04 16.96 13.62
C HIS A 83 -7.52 17.24 13.35
N LEU A 84 -8.38 16.28 13.70
CA LEU A 84 -9.83 16.37 13.62
C LEU A 84 -10.42 16.84 14.98
N PRO A 85 -11.56 17.56 15.00
CA PRO A 85 -12.19 17.99 16.24
C PRO A 85 -12.53 16.82 17.17
N LYS A 86 -12.11 16.89 18.43
CA LYS A 86 -12.10 15.74 19.35
C LYS A 86 -13.49 15.29 19.75
N HIS A 87 -14.45 16.20 19.83
CA HIS A 87 -15.85 15.95 20.21
C HIS A 87 -16.67 15.27 19.10
N LEU A 88 -16.28 15.41 17.83
CA LEU A 88 -17.00 14.79 16.71
C LEU A 88 -16.86 13.27 16.73
N SER A 89 -17.92 12.59 16.34
CA SER A 89 -17.88 11.19 15.91
C SER A 89 -17.04 11.03 14.63
N TRP A 90 -16.63 9.81 14.29
CA TRP A 90 -15.84 9.56 13.08
C TRP A 90 -16.67 9.72 11.81
N GLU A 91 -17.94 9.35 11.93
CA GLU A 91 -19.05 9.54 11.02
C GLU A 91 -19.16 11.02 10.63
N GLU A 92 -19.11 11.91 11.61
CA GLU A 92 -19.08 13.36 11.41
C GLU A 92 -17.75 13.82 10.82
N ALA A 93 -16.63 13.43 11.43
CA ALA A 93 -15.31 13.94 11.05
C ALA A 93 -14.86 13.51 9.64
N ALA A 94 -15.24 12.32 9.16
CA ALA A 94 -14.92 11.83 7.82
C ALA A 94 -15.53 12.69 6.70
N THR A 95 -16.64 13.38 6.96
CA THR A 95 -17.31 14.24 5.97
C THR A 95 -16.60 15.59 5.74
N LEU A 96 -15.60 15.93 6.58
CA LEU A 96 -14.91 17.21 6.54
C LEU A 96 -13.96 17.39 5.34
N THR A 97 -13.09 16.41 5.06
CA THR A 97 -11.93 16.56 4.15
C THR A 97 -12.29 17.15 2.78
N CYS A 98 -13.44 16.78 2.21
CA CYS A 98 -13.92 17.34 0.95
C CYS A 98 -15.02 18.38 1.16
N ALA A 99 -16.23 17.97 1.55
CA ALA A 99 -17.39 18.86 1.55
C ALA A 99 -17.30 19.98 2.61
N GLY A 100 -16.74 19.69 3.78
CA GLY A 100 -16.49 20.68 4.83
C GLY A 100 -15.47 21.74 4.40
N VAL A 101 -14.27 21.33 3.98
CA VAL A 101 -13.21 22.25 3.52
C VAL A 101 -13.70 23.10 2.35
N THR A 102 -14.40 22.49 1.38
CA THR A 102 -15.02 23.20 0.26
C THR A 102 -15.97 24.31 0.74
N ALA A 103 -16.82 24.03 1.74
CA ALA A 103 -17.75 25.00 2.30
C ALA A 103 -17.04 26.12 3.07
N TRP A 104 -16.01 25.78 3.85
CA TRP A 104 -15.20 26.74 4.60
C TRP A 104 -14.48 27.74 3.67
N SER A 105 -13.76 27.25 2.67
CA SER A 105 -13.07 28.11 1.69
C SER A 105 -14.08 28.86 0.80
N SER A 106 -15.23 28.26 0.47
CA SER A 106 -16.34 28.98 -0.20
C SER A 106 -16.86 30.16 0.60
N LEU A 107 -16.89 30.07 1.93
CA LEU A 107 -17.32 31.14 2.84
C LEU A 107 -16.19 32.12 3.20
N ASN A 108 -15.01 32.03 2.57
CA ASN A 108 -13.81 32.81 2.89
C ASN A 108 -13.41 32.70 4.38
N GLY A 109 -13.51 31.49 4.95
CA GLY A 109 -13.25 31.24 6.36
C GLY A 109 -14.19 31.96 7.33
N LEU A 110 -15.36 32.41 6.85
CA LEU A 110 -16.34 33.19 7.62
C LEU A 110 -15.81 34.53 8.17
N GLU A 111 -14.69 35.03 7.65
CA GLU A 111 -14.10 36.31 8.09
C GLU A 111 -14.79 37.51 7.42
N THR A 112 -15.36 38.41 8.22
CA THR A 112 -15.94 39.67 7.71
C THR A 112 -16.06 40.73 8.81
N SER A 113 -15.82 42.00 8.44
CA SER A 113 -16.07 43.17 9.29
C SER A 113 -17.47 43.77 9.12
N ARG A 114 -18.33 43.13 8.32
CA ARG A 114 -19.66 43.64 7.95
C ARG A 114 -20.72 43.27 8.99
N LYS A 115 -21.63 44.21 9.26
CA LYS A 115 -22.81 43.95 10.10
C LYS A 115 -23.85 43.11 9.37
N ASP A 116 -24.45 42.19 10.12
CA ASP A 116 -25.49 41.25 9.72
C ASP A 116 -25.09 40.46 8.45
N PRO A 117 -24.01 39.67 8.50
CA PRO A 117 -23.49 38.94 7.36
C PRO A 117 -24.45 37.84 6.90
N ALA A 118 -24.49 37.57 5.59
CA ALA A 118 -25.42 36.63 5.00
C ALA A 118 -24.79 35.84 3.83
N ALA A 119 -25.12 34.56 3.72
CA ALA A 119 -24.70 33.68 2.64
C ALA A 119 -25.91 33.04 1.92
N LEU A 120 -25.79 32.87 0.60
CA LEU A 120 -26.71 32.09 -0.22
C LEU A 120 -26.05 30.78 -0.63
N MET A 121 -26.69 29.66 -0.33
CA MET A 121 -26.26 28.33 -0.76
C MET A 121 -27.23 27.83 -1.83
N GLN A 122 -26.71 27.58 -3.03
CA GLN A 122 -27.51 27.02 -4.11
C GLN A 122 -27.71 25.51 -3.89
N GLY A 123 -28.96 25.05 -3.86
CA GLY A 123 -29.30 23.63 -3.68
C GLY A 123 -29.05 23.09 -2.26
N THR A 124 -29.39 21.82 -2.07
CA THR A 124 -29.31 21.09 -0.78
C THR A 124 -28.28 19.95 -0.83
N GLY A 125 -27.16 20.16 -1.53
CA GLY A 125 -26.04 19.20 -1.59
C GLY A 125 -25.11 19.31 -0.38
N GLY A 126 -24.15 18.39 -0.24
CA GLY A 126 -23.26 18.29 0.93
C GLY A 126 -22.55 19.60 1.28
N VAL A 127 -21.93 20.26 0.30
CA VAL A 127 -21.25 21.57 0.50
C VAL A 127 -22.23 22.65 0.97
N SER A 128 -23.42 22.73 0.36
CA SER A 128 -24.47 23.70 0.70
C SER A 128 -25.00 23.50 2.12
N LEU A 129 -25.13 22.24 2.58
CA LEU A 129 -25.56 21.93 3.95
C LEU A 129 -24.43 22.12 4.98
N PHE A 130 -23.17 21.89 4.60
CA PHE A 130 -22.01 22.26 5.43
C PHE A 130 -21.91 23.78 5.62
N ALA A 131 -22.01 24.54 4.53
CA ALA A 131 -21.97 26.00 4.56
C ALA A 131 -23.12 26.58 5.42
N LEU A 132 -24.31 25.98 5.34
CA LEU A 132 -25.43 26.26 6.23
C LEU A 132 -25.08 26.08 7.72
N LEU A 133 -24.54 24.92 8.13
CA LEU A 133 -24.16 24.69 9.54
C LEU A 133 -23.05 25.63 10.00
N LEU A 134 -22.04 25.88 9.16
CA LEU A 134 -20.95 26.83 9.43
C LEU A 134 -21.49 28.26 9.63
N CYS A 135 -22.43 28.71 8.79
CA CYS A 135 -23.10 30.00 8.96
C CYS A 135 -23.89 30.08 10.28
N ILE A 136 -24.66 29.04 10.64
CA ILE A 136 -25.40 28.98 11.91
C ILE A 136 -24.43 29.10 13.10
N ALA A 137 -23.34 28.33 13.10
CA ALA A 137 -22.31 28.38 14.15
C ALA A 137 -21.62 29.74 14.26
N ASN A 138 -21.61 30.57 13.21
CA ASN A 138 -21.09 31.93 13.25
C ASN A 138 -22.13 33.05 13.38
N GLY A 139 -23.42 32.74 13.49
CA GLY A 139 -24.49 33.74 13.51
C GLY A 139 -24.63 34.52 12.19
N TRP A 140 -24.22 33.93 11.06
CA TRP A 140 -24.50 34.45 9.73
C TRP A 140 -25.90 34.02 9.27
N LYS A 141 -26.62 34.90 8.58
CA LYS A 141 -27.90 34.54 7.95
C LYS A 141 -27.66 33.58 6.81
N ALA A 142 -28.33 32.43 6.84
CA ALA A 142 -28.19 31.36 5.87
C ALA A 142 -29.43 31.29 4.98
N ILE A 143 -29.26 31.45 3.66
CA ILE A 143 -30.35 31.31 2.68
C ILE A 143 -30.04 30.08 1.81
N VAL A 144 -30.96 29.12 1.74
CA VAL A 144 -30.80 27.91 0.90
C VAL A 144 -31.84 27.90 -0.21
N THR A 145 -31.44 27.59 -1.44
CA THR A 145 -32.39 27.37 -2.55
C THR A 145 -32.69 25.88 -2.74
N SER A 146 -33.94 25.54 -3.07
CA SER A 146 -34.31 24.17 -3.46
C SER A 146 -35.54 24.16 -4.37
N SER A 147 -35.93 22.98 -4.83
CA SER A 147 -37.13 22.77 -5.66
C SER A 147 -38.17 21.84 -5.00
N SER A 148 -38.04 21.61 -3.69
CA SER A 148 -39.02 20.93 -2.85
C SER A 148 -39.17 21.72 -1.55
N ASP A 149 -40.40 22.05 -1.19
CA ASP A 149 -40.71 22.84 0.00
C ASP A 149 -40.50 22.00 1.28
N GLU A 150 -40.69 20.68 1.24
CA GLU A 150 -40.43 19.82 2.39
C GLU A 150 -38.95 19.89 2.83
N LYS A 151 -38.03 20.06 1.86
CA LYS A 151 -36.61 20.29 2.14
C LYS A 151 -36.32 21.66 2.73
N LEU A 152 -37.00 22.70 2.27
CA LEU A 152 -36.82 24.03 2.83
C LEU A 152 -37.42 24.12 4.25
N GLU A 153 -38.56 23.48 4.50
CA GLU A 153 -39.26 23.56 5.79
C GLU A 153 -38.55 22.86 6.96
N ALA A 154 -37.80 21.78 6.75
CA ALA A 154 -36.98 21.22 7.84
C ALA A 154 -35.55 21.80 7.90
N ILE A 155 -35.03 22.37 6.81
CA ILE A 155 -33.81 23.22 6.85
C ILE A 155 -34.05 24.44 7.74
N LYS A 156 -35.18 25.15 7.58
CA LYS A 156 -35.58 26.30 8.43
C LYS A 156 -35.66 25.97 9.94
N LYS A 157 -35.83 24.70 10.32
CA LYS A 157 -35.90 24.27 11.74
C LYS A 157 -34.54 24.27 12.44
N LEU A 158 -33.43 24.46 11.72
CA LEU A 158 -32.09 24.52 12.30
C LEU A 158 -31.74 25.84 12.99
N GLY A 159 -32.46 26.93 12.72
CA GLY A 159 -32.21 28.23 13.36
C GLY A 159 -33.09 29.36 12.85
N SER A 160 -33.26 30.41 13.66
CA SER A 160 -34.08 31.61 13.35
C SER A 160 -33.65 32.33 12.06
N ASP A 161 -32.35 32.31 11.79
CA ASP A 161 -31.68 33.01 10.70
C ASP A 161 -31.41 32.08 9.51
N VAL A 162 -32.07 30.92 9.49
CA VAL A 162 -32.10 29.97 8.37
C VAL A 162 -33.35 30.21 7.54
N HIS A 163 -33.15 30.46 6.26
CA HIS A 163 -34.20 30.79 5.31
C HIS A 163 -34.12 29.88 4.08
N GLY A 164 -35.28 29.66 3.44
CA GLY A 164 -35.40 28.77 2.29
C GLY A 164 -36.22 29.40 1.19
N ILE A 165 -35.72 29.35 -0.05
CA ILE A 165 -36.37 29.89 -1.26
C ILE A 165 -36.60 28.74 -2.25
N ASN A 166 -37.85 28.54 -2.66
CA ASN A 166 -38.18 27.55 -3.69
C ASN A 166 -38.07 28.20 -5.07
N TYR A 167 -37.03 27.84 -5.82
CA TYR A 167 -36.73 28.45 -7.13
C TYR A 167 -37.73 28.05 -8.24
N LYS A 168 -38.68 27.14 -7.98
CA LYS A 168 -39.78 26.82 -8.89
C LYS A 168 -41.06 27.63 -8.64
N THR A 169 -41.21 28.25 -7.47
CA THR A 169 -42.48 28.87 -7.05
C THR A 169 -42.37 30.34 -6.65
N THR A 170 -41.17 30.86 -6.34
CA THR A 170 -40.96 32.31 -6.25
C THR A 170 -41.03 32.99 -7.61
N SER A 171 -41.61 34.20 -7.65
CA SER A 171 -41.57 35.06 -8.84
C SER A 171 -40.23 35.79 -9.01
N SER A 172 -39.44 35.92 -7.95
CA SER A 172 -38.18 36.67 -7.96
C SER A 172 -37.29 36.29 -6.77
N GLN A 173 -36.33 35.38 -6.99
CA GLN A 173 -35.33 35.01 -5.97
C GLN A 173 -34.59 36.22 -5.41
N LYS A 174 -34.34 37.24 -6.26
CA LYS A 174 -33.68 38.49 -5.89
C LYS A 174 -34.48 39.29 -4.85
N GLU A 175 -35.80 39.41 -5.04
CA GLU A 175 -36.67 40.13 -4.09
C GLU A 175 -36.79 39.38 -2.77
N ASP A 176 -36.87 38.04 -2.80
CA ASP A 176 -36.84 37.23 -1.58
C ASP A 176 -35.51 37.39 -0.80
N ILE A 177 -34.38 37.33 -1.49
CA ILE A 177 -33.05 37.55 -0.88
C ILE A 177 -32.94 38.96 -0.31
N LEU A 178 -33.38 40.00 -1.03
CA LEU A 178 -33.39 41.37 -0.52
C LEU A 178 -34.33 41.52 0.68
N ARG A 179 -35.52 40.91 0.66
CA ARG A 179 -36.48 40.90 1.78
C ARG A 179 -35.88 40.27 3.04
N ILE A 180 -35.23 39.10 2.90
CA ILE A 180 -34.56 38.38 3.99
C ILE A 180 -33.35 39.16 4.54
N THR A 181 -32.55 39.78 3.67
CA THR A 181 -31.34 40.54 4.03
C THR A 181 -31.62 42.01 4.36
N SER A 182 -32.89 42.41 4.50
CA SER A 182 -33.30 43.80 4.81
C SER A 182 -32.73 44.83 3.81
N GLY A 183 -32.82 44.51 2.52
CA GLY A 183 -32.35 45.31 1.39
C GLY A 183 -30.85 45.22 1.10
N LYS A 184 -30.08 44.43 1.86
CA LYS A 184 -28.61 44.45 1.80
C LYS A 184 -28.01 43.61 0.66
N GLY A 185 -28.62 42.46 0.34
CA GLY A 185 -28.01 41.39 -0.46
C GLY A 185 -27.07 40.50 0.37
N VAL A 186 -26.57 39.41 -0.21
CA VAL A 186 -25.67 38.45 0.46
C VAL A 186 -24.18 38.80 0.26
N ASP A 187 -23.35 38.45 1.24
CA ASP A 187 -21.90 38.61 1.19
C ASP A 187 -21.23 37.55 0.30
N VAL A 188 -21.75 36.32 0.37
CA VAL A 188 -21.25 35.15 -0.36
C VAL A 188 -22.41 34.44 -1.05
N VAL A 189 -22.19 34.01 -2.30
CA VAL A 189 -22.96 32.94 -2.94
C VAL A 189 -22.08 31.70 -3.08
N VAL A 190 -22.50 30.58 -2.51
CA VAL A 190 -21.93 29.24 -2.76
C VAL A 190 -22.64 28.67 -3.98
N ASN A 191 -22.04 28.85 -5.15
CA ASN A 191 -22.59 28.45 -6.44
C ASN A 191 -22.22 27.00 -6.75
N SER A 192 -23.25 26.15 -6.86
CA SER A 192 -23.15 24.77 -7.36
C SER A 192 -23.90 24.56 -8.69
N THR A 193 -24.67 25.55 -9.14
CA THR A 193 -25.46 25.47 -10.38
C THR A 193 -24.58 25.57 -11.61
N GLY A 194 -23.52 26.38 -11.56
CA GLY A 194 -22.61 26.61 -12.66
C GLY A 194 -22.77 27.99 -13.33
N PRO A 195 -22.11 28.20 -14.48
CA PRO A 195 -21.79 29.54 -14.96
C PRO A 195 -23.06 30.31 -15.35
N SER A 196 -24.06 29.63 -15.90
CA SER A 196 -25.32 30.22 -16.36
C SER A 196 -26.10 31.01 -15.28
N SER A 197 -25.88 30.71 -14.00
CA SER A 197 -26.54 31.43 -12.88
C SER A 197 -25.78 32.67 -12.39
N ILE A 198 -24.54 32.89 -12.83
CA ILE A 198 -23.69 33.97 -12.31
C ILE A 198 -24.27 35.39 -12.52
N PRO A 199 -24.96 35.72 -13.64
CA PRO A 199 -25.65 37.02 -13.77
C PRO A 199 -26.70 37.28 -12.66
N ASP A 200 -27.45 36.24 -12.26
CA ASP A 200 -28.42 36.33 -11.17
C ASP A 200 -27.73 36.40 -9.80
N ASP A 201 -26.67 35.61 -9.59
CA ASP A 201 -25.87 35.63 -8.37
C ASP A 201 -25.22 37.01 -8.14
N ILE A 202 -24.68 37.63 -9.19
CA ILE A 202 -24.20 39.02 -9.17
C ILE A 202 -25.33 39.94 -8.72
N SER A 203 -26.58 39.69 -9.14
CA SER A 203 -27.74 40.47 -8.71
C SER A 203 -28.05 40.30 -7.21
N PHE A 204 -27.88 39.09 -6.66
CA PHE A 204 -28.15 38.71 -5.26
C PHE A 204 -27.11 39.25 -4.25
N LEU A 205 -25.86 39.44 -4.68
CA LEU A 205 -24.78 39.98 -3.83
C LEU A 205 -25.11 41.35 -3.23
N ARG A 206 -24.41 41.73 -2.16
CA ARG A 206 -24.40 43.10 -1.64
C ARG A 206 -24.06 44.15 -2.71
N SER A 207 -24.47 45.38 -2.47
CA SER A 207 -24.20 46.53 -3.35
C SER A 207 -22.71 46.81 -3.59
N ARG A 208 -21.81 46.42 -2.66
CA ARG A 208 -20.36 46.47 -2.85
C ARG A 208 -19.63 45.28 -2.19
N GLY A 209 -18.71 44.66 -2.92
CA GLY A 209 -17.68 43.74 -2.41
C GLY A 209 -18.19 42.36 -1.94
N GLY A 210 -19.22 41.82 -2.59
CA GLY A 210 -19.64 40.43 -2.38
C GLY A 210 -18.86 39.44 -3.26
N THR A 211 -18.95 38.15 -2.95
CA THR A 211 -18.17 37.08 -3.61
C THR A 211 -19.05 35.94 -4.09
N ILE A 212 -18.84 35.46 -5.31
CA ILE A 212 -19.43 34.23 -5.85
C ILE A 212 -18.34 33.15 -5.82
N SER A 213 -18.55 32.15 -4.97
CA SER A 213 -17.69 30.98 -4.81
C SER A 213 -18.21 29.87 -5.69
N LEU A 214 -17.52 29.63 -6.81
CA LEU A 214 -17.89 28.71 -7.88
C LEU A 214 -17.33 27.31 -7.56
N VAL A 215 -18.20 26.45 -7.03
CA VAL A 215 -17.88 25.10 -6.53
C VAL A 215 -18.18 24.02 -7.57
N GLY A 216 -19.21 24.20 -8.39
CA GLY A 216 -19.68 23.15 -9.30
C GLY A 216 -20.57 23.63 -10.44
N PHE A 217 -20.88 22.71 -11.34
CA PHE A 217 -21.52 22.98 -12.63
C PHE A 217 -22.74 22.07 -12.88
N LEU A 218 -23.65 21.95 -11.90
CA LEU A 218 -24.78 21.00 -11.98
C LEU A 218 -25.77 21.25 -13.14
N ALA A 219 -25.86 22.49 -13.65
CA ALA A 219 -26.61 22.85 -14.86
C ALA A 219 -25.75 22.85 -16.14
N GLY A 220 -24.50 22.37 -16.06
CA GLY A 220 -23.54 22.32 -17.15
C GLY A 220 -22.81 23.64 -17.43
N LEU A 221 -21.91 23.60 -18.41
CA LEU A 221 -21.17 24.75 -18.92
C LEU A 221 -22.01 25.50 -19.98
N GLY A 222 -23.15 26.04 -19.56
CA GLY A 222 -24.11 26.74 -20.41
C GLY A 222 -23.53 27.98 -21.12
N GLN A 223 -24.28 28.52 -22.08
CA GLN A 223 -23.84 29.63 -22.94
C GLN A 223 -23.35 30.86 -22.13
N GLY A 224 -22.39 31.58 -22.71
CA GLY A 224 -21.75 32.74 -22.10
C GLY A 224 -22.72 33.90 -21.84
N TRP A 225 -22.31 34.81 -20.95
CA TRP A 225 -23.15 35.92 -20.50
C TRP A 225 -23.02 37.15 -21.39
N GLU A 226 -24.08 37.97 -21.40
CA GLU A 226 -24.02 39.32 -21.93
C GLU A 226 -22.93 40.16 -21.23
N PRO A 227 -22.19 41.04 -21.94
CA PRO A 227 -21.17 41.91 -21.34
C PRO A 227 -21.68 42.80 -20.20
N SER A 228 -23.00 43.03 -20.12
CA SER A 228 -23.66 43.72 -19.00
C SER A 228 -23.45 43.02 -17.65
N ALA A 229 -23.25 41.70 -17.61
CA ALA A 229 -22.91 40.96 -16.40
C ALA A 229 -21.53 41.38 -15.84
N LEU A 230 -20.55 41.62 -16.71
CA LEU A 230 -19.23 42.12 -16.32
C LEU A 230 -19.31 43.56 -15.79
N LEU A 231 -20.14 44.40 -16.40
CA LEU A 231 -20.42 45.75 -15.89
C LEU A 231 -21.10 45.73 -14.52
N ALA A 232 -22.02 44.78 -14.28
CA ALA A 232 -22.66 44.58 -12.97
C ALA A 232 -21.68 44.08 -11.91
N LEU A 233 -20.78 43.14 -12.26
CA LEU A 233 -19.70 42.66 -11.39
C LEU A 233 -18.77 43.80 -10.98
N MET A 234 -18.31 44.59 -11.97
CA MET A 234 -17.46 45.77 -11.76
C MET A 234 -18.15 46.84 -10.92
N GLY A 235 -19.41 47.17 -11.22
CA GLY A 235 -20.20 48.16 -10.48
C GLY A 235 -20.41 47.79 -9.01
N LYS A 236 -20.52 46.48 -8.72
CA LYS A 236 -20.55 45.95 -7.35
C LYS A 236 -19.17 45.73 -6.72
N LEU A 237 -18.05 45.97 -7.41
CA LEU A 237 -16.70 45.55 -6.98
C LEU A 237 -16.68 44.08 -6.50
N ALA A 238 -17.46 43.22 -7.16
CA ALA A 238 -17.70 41.86 -6.75
C ALA A 238 -16.62 40.91 -7.26
N LYS A 239 -16.41 39.81 -6.54
CA LYS A 239 -15.48 38.74 -6.91
C LYS A 239 -16.23 37.53 -7.45
N ILE A 240 -15.62 36.84 -8.42
CA ILE A 240 -15.91 35.44 -8.73
C ILE A 240 -14.62 34.68 -8.41
N GLN A 241 -14.70 33.59 -7.66
CA GLN A 241 -13.56 32.74 -7.33
C GLN A 241 -13.90 31.27 -7.57
N GLY A 242 -12.99 30.52 -8.17
CA GLY A 242 -13.12 29.06 -8.28
C GLY A 242 -12.73 28.39 -6.98
N ILE A 243 -13.45 27.34 -6.58
CA ILE A 243 -13.18 26.58 -5.35
C ILE A 243 -12.76 25.15 -5.72
N GLY A 244 -11.45 24.87 -5.61
CA GLY A 244 -10.87 23.54 -5.74
C GLY A 244 -10.74 22.85 -4.37
N VAL A 245 -11.87 22.61 -3.69
CA VAL A 245 -11.92 22.25 -2.27
C VAL A 245 -11.29 23.34 -1.38
N GLY A 246 -10.02 23.23 -1.00
CA GLY A 246 -9.30 24.16 -0.13
C GLY A 246 -8.04 23.54 0.48
N SER A 247 -7.23 24.38 1.13
CA SER A 247 -5.86 24.04 1.54
C SER A 247 -5.75 23.29 2.88
N LYS A 248 -4.57 22.73 3.20
CA LYS A 248 -4.25 22.24 4.55
C LYS A 248 -4.52 23.31 5.62
N LEU A 249 -4.11 24.55 5.37
CA LEU A 249 -4.36 25.67 6.29
C LEU A 249 -5.85 25.95 6.49
N ASP A 250 -6.67 25.85 5.43
CA ASP A 250 -8.12 26.00 5.53
C ASP A 250 -8.76 24.88 6.35
N TYR A 251 -8.34 23.63 6.13
CA TYR A 251 -8.82 22.48 6.91
C TYR A 251 -8.46 22.63 8.40
N GLN A 252 -7.22 23.03 8.72
CA GLN A 252 -6.82 23.32 10.11
C GLN A 252 -7.61 24.47 10.74
N ARG A 253 -7.90 25.54 10.00
CA ARG A 253 -8.73 26.67 10.46
C ARG A 253 -10.18 26.24 10.71
N MET A 254 -10.78 25.49 9.78
CA MET A 254 -12.12 24.94 9.90
C MET A 254 -12.24 24.03 11.13
N ASN A 255 -11.29 23.12 11.35
CA ASN A 255 -11.34 22.18 12.46
C ASN A 255 -11.27 22.90 13.82
N ARG A 256 -10.41 23.92 13.95
CA ARG A 256 -10.41 24.80 15.14
C ARG A 256 -11.75 25.49 15.33
N PHE A 257 -12.32 26.10 14.29
CA PHE A 257 -13.64 26.75 14.38
C PHE A 257 -14.74 25.76 14.82
N ILE A 258 -14.77 24.53 14.27
CA ILE A 258 -15.77 23.51 14.63
C ILE A 258 -15.61 23.06 16.09
N GLU A 259 -14.39 22.97 16.61
CA GLU A 259 -14.10 22.65 18.01
C GLU A 259 -14.41 23.82 18.96
N GLU A 260 -13.99 25.04 18.63
CA GLU A 260 -14.29 26.29 19.36
C GLU A 260 -15.80 26.56 19.49
N LYS A 261 -16.58 26.19 18.47
CA LYS A 261 -18.05 26.32 18.46
C LYS A 261 -18.77 25.10 19.03
N ASN A 262 -18.06 24.02 19.40
CA ASN A 262 -18.61 22.73 19.79
C ASN A 262 -19.71 22.24 18.82
N MET A 263 -19.45 22.40 17.52
CA MET A 263 -20.41 22.20 16.43
C MET A 263 -20.56 20.71 16.10
N SER A 264 -21.80 20.20 16.01
CA SER A 264 -22.11 18.83 15.56
C SER A 264 -22.52 18.81 14.09
N LEU A 265 -22.16 17.72 13.40
CA LEU A 265 -22.49 17.47 11.99
C LEU A 265 -23.52 16.34 11.84
N THR A 266 -23.98 15.74 12.94
CA THR A 266 -25.12 14.82 12.98
C THR A 266 -26.35 15.36 12.22
N PRO A 267 -26.64 16.69 12.20
CA PRO A 267 -27.64 17.28 11.32
C PRO A 267 -27.27 17.36 9.82
N ILE A 268 -26.38 16.50 9.29
CA ILE A 268 -26.13 16.30 7.84
C ILE A 268 -25.76 14.84 7.42
N ILE A 269 -25.99 13.77 8.22
CA ILE A 269 -25.43 12.39 7.99
C ILE A 269 -26.48 11.25 7.99
N ASP A 270 -26.49 10.33 7.01
CA ASP A 270 -27.67 9.48 6.66
C ASP A 270 -27.86 8.17 7.46
N LYS A 271 -28.44 7.13 6.83
CA LYS A 271 -27.81 5.83 6.90
C LYS A 271 -26.33 6.02 6.58
N VAL A 272 -25.54 5.99 7.63
CA VAL A 272 -24.13 5.62 7.59
C VAL A 272 -24.04 4.16 7.09
N PHE A 273 -23.21 3.88 6.08
CA PHE A 273 -23.10 2.56 5.45
C PHE A 273 -21.90 1.79 5.99
N ALA A 274 -22.01 0.48 6.19
CA ALA A 274 -20.85 -0.34 6.54
C ALA A 274 -19.85 -0.41 5.36
N PHE A 275 -18.59 -0.79 5.65
CA PHE A 275 -17.51 -0.77 4.66
C PHE A 275 -17.74 -1.74 3.48
N ASP A 276 -18.32 -2.91 3.76
CA ASP A 276 -18.74 -3.91 2.78
C ASP A 276 -19.98 -3.46 1.97
N GLU A 277 -20.79 -2.56 2.51
CA GLU A 277 -21.90 -1.90 1.80
C GLU A 277 -21.46 -0.72 0.93
N SER A 278 -20.15 -0.46 0.79
CA SER A 278 -19.61 0.67 0.00
C SER A 278 -20.18 0.77 -1.42
N ALA A 279 -20.36 -0.35 -2.13
CA ALA A 279 -21.03 -0.36 -3.43
C ALA A 279 -22.47 0.16 -3.36
N ALA A 280 -23.24 -0.25 -2.34
CA ALA A 280 -24.61 0.22 -2.12
C ALA A 280 -24.65 1.70 -1.66
N ALA A 281 -23.59 2.20 -1.00
CA ALA A 281 -23.44 3.62 -0.68
C ALA A 281 -23.25 4.46 -1.95
N PHE A 282 -22.44 3.99 -2.90
CA PHE A 282 -22.30 4.61 -4.22
C PHE A 282 -23.60 4.52 -5.04
N ASP A 283 -24.27 3.36 -5.10
CA ASP A 283 -25.58 3.22 -5.77
C ASP A 283 -26.62 4.19 -5.19
N TYR A 284 -26.67 4.33 -3.87
CA TYR A 284 -27.60 5.25 -3.21
C TYR A 284 -27.25 6.73 -3.47
N LEU A 285 -25.97 7.08 -3.56
CA LEU A 285 -25.51 8.40 -4.01
C LEU A 285 -25.94 8.67 -5.47
N TYR A 286 -25.62 7.78 -6.40
CA TYR A 286 -25.97 7.90 -7.82
C TYR A 286 -27.48 7.89 -8.07
N SER A 287 -28.27 7.21 -7.24
CA SER A 287 -29.73 7.19 -7.32
C SER A 287 -30.39 8.56 -7.06
N GLY A 288 -29.65 9.53 -6.52
CA GLY A 288 -30.18 10.84 -6.12
C GLY A 288 -31.08 10.81 -4.89
N GLN A 289 -31.40 9.64 -4.32
CA GLN A 289 -32.39 9.50 -3.23
C GLN A 289 -32.01 10.25 -1.94
N HIS A 290 -30.71 10.41 -1.67
CA HIS A 290 -30.18 11.29 -0.61
C HIS A 290 -30.69 12.74 -0.70
N ALA A 291 -31.02 13.23 -1.90
CA ALA A 291 -31.59 14.55 -2.16
C ALA A 291 -33.12 14.54 -2.33
N GLY A 292 -33.80 13.41 -2.09
CA GLY A 292 -35.24 13.22 -2.33
C GLY A 292 -36.14 13.20 -1.09
N LYS A 293 -35.58 13.14 0.12
CA LYS A 293 -36.33 12.99 1.38
C LYS A 293 -36.48 14.30 2.15
N PRO A 294 -37.52 14.46 2.99
CA PRO A 294 -37.61 15.57 3.92
C PRO A 294 -36.45 15.53 4.94
N PRO A 295 -35.88 16.69 5.35
CA PRO A 295 -34.70 16.77 6.20
C PRO A 295 -34.96 16.42 7.67
N ASN A 296 -35.09 15.12 7.94
CA ASN A 296 -34.15 14.54 8.89
C ASN A 296 -32.80 14.60 8.14
N LEU A 297 -31.95 15.58 8.45
CA LEU A 297 -30.84 15.99 7.58
C LEU A 297 -29.70 14.98 7.60
N ARG A 298 -29.49 14.31 6.46
CA ARG A 298 -28.88 12.99 6.45
C ARG A 298 -28.20 12.72 5.08
N GLY A 299 -26.85 12.71 5.02
CA GLY A 299 -25.99 12.47 3.84
C GLY A 299 -24.88 11.38 4.01
N VAL A 300 -24.33 10.86 2.91
CA VAL A 300 -23.70 9.50 2.85
C VAL A 300 -22.18 9.46 3.07
N MET A 301 -21.69 8.76 4.11
CA MET A 301 -20.28 8.26 4.29
C MET A 301 -20.21 7.09 5.33
N PRO A 302 -19.08 6.36 5.47
CA PRO A 302 -18.97 5.12 6.30
C PRO A 302 -18.25 5.29 7.67
N PRO A 303 -18.39 4.31 8.62
CA PRO A 303 -17.84 4.35 9.99
C PRO A 303 -16.82 3.19 10.28
N SER A 304 -15.95 3.17 11.30
CA SER A 304 -16.10 3.44 12.74
C SER A 304 -16.99 2.43 13.51
N VAL A 305 -16.39 1.42 14.17
CA VAL A 305 -17.13 0.39 14.95
C VAL A 305 -16.12 -0.38 15.90
N LEU A 306 -16.38 -0.73 17.18
CA LEU A 306 -15.31 -1.05 18.20
C LEU A 306 -14.89 -2.53 18.48
N GLU A 307 -13.58 -2.88 18.34
CA GLU A 307 -12.82 -4.19 18.51
C GLU A 307 -13.18 -5.11 19.73
N PRO A 308 -12.78 -6.42 19.83
CA PRO A 308 -11.64 -7.10 19.13
C PRO A 308 -11.83 -8.54 18.56
N GLU A 309 -11.14 -8.88 17.46
CA GLU A 309 -10.18 -10.01 17.30
C GLU A 309 -9.84 -10.34 15.81
N GLN A 310 -8.55 -10.66 15.57
CA GLN A 310 -7.84 -11.07 14.34
C GLN A 310 -7.05 -9.96 13.60
N PRO A 311 -5.74 -10.17 13.32
CA PRO A 311 -4.85 -9.10 12.85
C PRO A 311 -4.93 -8.86 11.34
N ALA A 312 -5.03 -7.58 10.96
CA ALA A 312 -4.92 -7.13 9.57
C ALA A 312 -3.53 -7.42 8.96
N PHE A 313 -3.48 -7.46 7.62
CA PHE A 313 -2.32 -7.90 6.84
C PHE A 313 -1.14 -6.91 6.88
N SER A 314 -0.30 -7.01 7.92
CA SER A 314 0.94 -6.22 8.07
C SER A 314 2.15 -7.05 7.64
N LEU A 315 2.80 -6.65 6.53
CA LEU A 315 3.94 -7.38 5.95
C LEU A 315 5.11 -7.54 6.92
N ASP A 316 5.38 -6.50 7.71
CA ASP A 316 6.41 -6.46 8.74
C ASP A 316 6.19 -7.49 9.87
N ARG A 317 4.93 -7.89 10.14
CA ARG A 317 4.57 -8.92 11.12
C ARG A 317 4.36 -10.30 10.49
N LEU A 318 4.20 -10.37 9.17
CA LEU A 318 3.88 -11.60 8.44
C LEU A 318 5.08 -12.21 7.71
N LEU A 319 6.05 -11.40 7.27
CA LEU A 319 7.19 -11.81 6.46
C LEU A 319 8.53 -11.32 7.03
N THR A 320 9.50 -12.22 7.21
CA THR A 320 10.91 -11.86 7.41
C THR A 320 11.70 -12.19 6.15
N LEU A 321 12.51 -11.24 5.70
CA LEU A 321 13.46 -11.40 4.60
C LEU A 321 14.76 -12.02 5.13
N ILE A 322 15.12 -13.21 4.65
CA ILE A 322 16.37 -13.88 5.01
C ILE A 322 17.32 -13.81 3.81
N ILE A 323 18.42 -13.07 3.95
CA ILE A 323 19.48 -12.96 2.94
C ILE A 323 20.69 -13.78 3.41
N THR A 324 21.09 -14.80 2.64
CA THR A 324 22.35 -15.50 2.88
C THR A 324 23.44 -14.95 1.97
N THR A 325 24.56 -14.51 2.57
CA THR A 325 25.76 -14.08 1.85
C THR A 325 26.99 -14.87 2.30
N SER A 326 27.99 -14.97 1.43
CA SER A 326 29.27 -15.68 1.63
C SER A 326 30.39 -14.93 0.90
N PRO A 327 31.69 -15.29 1.07
CA PRO A 327 32.77 -14.62 0.36
C PRO A 327 32.59 -14.61 -1.17
N THR A 328 32.73 -13.45 -1.82
CA THR A 328 32.63 -13.26 -3.28
C THR A 328 33.99 -12.85 -3.87
N PRO A 329 34.20 -12.98 -5.21
CA PRO A 329 35.40 -12.44 -5.87
C PRO A 329 35.46 -10.91 -5.88
N SER A 330 34.32 -10.22 -5.70
CA SER A 330 34.25 -8.76 -5.62
C SER A 330 34.60 -8.19 -4.24
N ALA A 331 34.71 -9.03 -3.20
CA ALA A 331 35.01 -8.57 -1.86
C ALA A 331 36.32 -7.73 -1.83
N PRO A 332 36.34 -6.57 -1.16
CA PRO A 332 35.36 -6.09 -0.18
C PRO A 332 34.20 -5.26 -0.75
N THR A 333 34.00 -5.13 -2.07
CA THR A 333 32.84 -4.40 -2.62
C THR A 333 31.54 -5.17 -2.42
N THR A 334 30.43 -4.42 -2.29
CA THR A 334 29.09 -4.98 -2.10
C THR A 334 28.31 -5.14 -3.40
N ASP A 335 28.90 -4.81 -4.56
CA ASP A 335 28.23 -4.60 -5.86
C ASP A 335 27.21 -5.67 -6.23
N LEU A 336 27.54 -6.94 -5.96
CA LEU A 336 26.65 -8.08 -6.17
C LEU A 336 25.34 -7.94 -5.36
N LEU A 337 25.44 -7.71 -4.05
CA LEU A 337 24.30 -7.53 -3.16
C LEU A 337 23.60 -6.18 -3.40
N SER A 338 24.35 -5.14 -3.77
CA SER A 338 23.78 -3.85 -4.19
C SER A 338 22.88 -4.01 -5.42
N ALA A 339 23.28 -4.83 -6.41
CA ALA A 339 22.46 -5.16 -7.57
C ALA A 339 21.20 -5.97 -7.20
N VAL A 340 21.30 -6.86 -6.20
CA VAL A 340 20.15 -7.59 -5.66
C VAL A 340 19.17 -6.63 -4.96
N ILE A 341 19.63 -5.76 -4.07
CA ILE A 341 18.75 -4.82 -3.36
C ILE A 341 18.14 -3.78 -4.32
N ALA A 342 18.89 -3.31 -5.33
CA ALA A 342 18.34 -2.49 -6.41
C ALA A 342 17.19 -3.19 -7.17
N SER A 343 17.24 -4.52 -7.31
CA SER A 343 16.13 -5.28 -7.89
C SER A 343 14.89 -5.36 -6.96
N PHE A 344 15.06 -5.25 -5.64
CA PHE A 344 13.94 -5.11 -4.71
C PHE A 344 13.26 -3.75 -4.89
N HIS A 345 14.03 -2.65 -4.97
CA HIS A 345 13.51 -1.32 -5.30
C HIS A 345 12.72 -1.31 -6.62
N ALA A 346 13.22 -2.00 -7.65
CA ALA A 346 12.58 -2.03 -8.97
C ALA A 346 11.34 -2.94 -9.07
N HIS A 347 11.23 -3.98 -8.25
CA HIS A 347 10.28 -5.09 -8.49
C HIS A 347 9.52 -5.61 -7.26
N CYS A 348 9.94 -5.30 -6.03
CA CYS A 348 9.24 -5.71 -4.82
C CYS A 348 9.63 -4.83 -3.62
N THR A 349 9.32 -3.52 -3.68
CA THR A 349 9.66 -2.52 -2.64
C THR A 349 9.18 -2.92 -1.24
N ALA A 350 8.09 -3.69 -1.15
CA ALA A 350 7.58 -4.30 0.07
C ALA A 350 8.65 -5.07 0.89
N LEU A 351 9.62 -5.72 0.24
CA LEU A 351 10.69 -6.46 0.92
C LEU A 351 11.62 -5.55 1.74
N LEU A 352 11.75 -4.28 1.35
CA LEU A 352 12.58 -3.28 2.05
C LEU A 352 11.95 -2.82 3.37
N ASN A 353 10.66 -3.11 3.57
CA ASN A 353 9.89 -2.76 4.77
C ASN A 353 9.66 -3.93 5.72
N CYS A 354 10.08 -5.15 5.33
CA CYS A 354 10.05 -6.33 6.18
C CYS A 354 11.28 -6.38 7.10
N PRO A 355 11.20 -6.98 8.31
CA PRO A 355 12.37 -7.35 9.09
C PRO A 355 13.34 -8.19 8.24
N VAL A 356 14.64 -7.87 8.31
CA VAL A 356 15.68 -8.52 7.52
C VAL A 356 16.73 -9.20 8.41
N ILE A 357 17.02 -10.46 8.10
CA ILE A 357 18.12 -11.23 8.69
C ILE A 357 19.17 -11.46 7.59
N VAL A 358 20.38 -10.94 7.78
CA VAL A 358 21.52 -11.24 6.88
C VAL A 358 22.47 -12.21 7.58
N VAL A 359 22.66 -13.38 6.98
CA VAL A 359 23.57 -14.43 7.49
C VAL A 359 24.86 -14.44 6.69
N PHE A 360 25.99 -14.30 7.39
CA PHE A 360 27.33 -14.34 6.82
C PHE A 360 27.89 -15.76 6.86
N ASP A 361 27.48 -16.62 5.92
CA ASP A 361 28.01 -17.98 5.79
C ASP A 361 29.48 -17.91 5.31
N THR A 362 30.40 -17.97 6.29
CA THR A 362 31.85 -17.76 6.14
C THR A 362 32.54 -18.88 5.33
N TYR A 363 33.85 -19.07 5.47
CA TYR A 363 34.63 -20.10 4.78
C TYR A 363 35.13 -21.22 5.71
N ASP A 364 35.58 -22.32 5.10
CA ASP A 364 36.17 -23.50 5.78
C ASP A 364 37.70 -23.48 5.77
N HIS A 365 38.31 -23.06 4.64
CA HIS A 365 39.75 -23.17 4.41
C HIS A 365 40.32 -22.01 3.57
N VAL A 366 41.55 -21.61 3.90
CA VAL A 366 42.38 -20.69 3.09
C VAL A 366 43.34 -21.52 2.23
N VAL A 367 43.36 -21.28 0.91
CA VAL A 367 44.14 -22.03 -0.10
C VAL A 367 44.53 -21.14 -1.27
N ASP A 368 45.59 -21.49 -2.02
CA ASP A 368 46.12 -20.63 -3.11
C ASP A 368 45.11 -20.34 -4.23
N ARG A 369 44.14 -21.24 -4.47
CA ARG A 369 43.10 -21.10 -5.48
C ARG A 369 41.71 -21.33 -4.89
N ALA A 370 40.95 -20.24 -4.75
CA ALA A 370 39.58 -20.27 -4.23
C ALA A 370 38.65 -21.26 -4.98
N ARG A 371 37.77 -21.91 -4.22
CA ARG A 371 36.67 -22.77 -4.67
C ARG A 371 35.47 -22.51 -3.76
N LEU A 372 34.79 -21.38 -3.98
CA LEU A 372 33.76 -20.84 -3.08
C LEU A 372 32.63 -21.84 -2.75
N LYS A 373 32.15 -22.65 -3.72
CA LYS A 373 31.14 -23.73 -3.47
C LYS A 373 31.60 -24.75 -2.40
N LYS A 374 32.91 -24.92 -2.20
CA LYS A 374 33.52 -25.82 -1.21
C LYS A 374 34.04 -25.07 0.05
N GLY A 375 33.68 -23.81 0.26
CA GLY A 375 34.14 -23.02 1.40
C GLY A 375 35.64 -22.69 1.36
N GLN A 376 36.24 -22.61 0.16
CA GLN A 376 37.68 -22.37 0.01
C GLN A 376 37.95 -20.98 -0.57
N VAL A 377 38.71 -20.16 0.15
CA VAL A 377 39.08 -18.77 -0.23
C VAL A 377 40.60 -18.61 -0.40
N THR A 378 41.05 -17.55 -1.06
CA THR A 378 42.47 -17.16 -1.09
C THR A 378 42.88 -16.46 0.22
N PRO A 379 44.20 -16.34 0.53
CA PRO A 379 44.67 -15.53 1.66
C PRO A 379 44.18 -14.07 1.57
N GLU A 380 44.10 -13.50 0.37
CA GLU A 380 43.52 -12.17 0.15
C GLU A 380 42.01 -12.16 0.39
N GLY A 381 41.27 -13.14 -0.14
CA GLY A 381 39.82 -13.27 0.07
C GLY A 381 39.44 -13.46 1.54
N ALA A 382 40.29 -14.12 2.33
CA ALA A 382 40.18 -14.18 3.78
C ALA A 382 40.40 -12.81 4.42
N ARG A 383 41.49 -12.11 4.05
CA ARG A 383 41.88 -10.79 4.59
C ARG A 383 40.83 -9.70 4.37
N VAL A 384 40.11 -9.73 3.25
CA VAL A 384 39.09 -8.71 2.92
C VAL A 384 37.67 -9.06 3.37
N TYR A 385 37.45 -10.25 3.94
CA TYR A 385 36.09 -10.69 4.27
C TYR A 385 35.47 -9.93 5.45
N ASP A 386 36.24 -9.55 6.47
CA ASP A 386 35.71 -8.71 7.57
C ASP A 386 35.32 -7.31 7.07
N ALA A 387 36.11 -6.71 6.18
CA ALA A 387 35.74 -5.45 5.52
C ALA A 387 34.47 -5.61 4.64
N TYR A 388 34.32 -6.74 3.95
CA TYR A 388 33.08 -7.07 3.21
C TYR A 388 31.88 -7.15 4.16
N LYS A 389 32.00 -7.80 5.32
CA LYS A 389 30.91 -7.87 6.31
C LYS A 389 30.50 -6.47 6.77
N GLU A 390 31.44 -5.61 7.15
CA GLU A 390 31.12 -4.24 7.59
C GLU A 390 30.50 -3.40 6.46
N HIS A 391 30.97 -3.53 5.22
CA HIS A 391 30.33 -2.85 4.08
C HIS A 391 28.91 -3.37 3.81
N VAL A 392 28.66 -4.68 3.96
CA VAL A 392 27.31 -5.26 3.86
C VAL A 392 26.42 -4.81 5.02
N LYS A 393 26.93 -4.72 6.25
CA LYS A 393 26.20 -4.16 7.40
C LYS A 393 25.80 -2.72 7.12
N ALA A 394 26.72 -1.89 6.64
CA ALA A 394 26.45 -0.50 6.28
C ALA A 394 25.43 -0.38 5.13
N LEU A 395 25.54 -1.23 4.11
CA LEU A 395 24.57 -1.30 3.01
C LEU A 395 23.18 -1.68 3.53
N ALA A 396 23.04 -2.78 4.26
CA ALA A 396 21.75 -3.23 4.79
C ALA A 396 21.16 -2.21 5.77
N THR A 397 21.98 -1.63 6.65
CA THR A 397 21.58 -0.54 7.55
C THR A 397 21.01 0.64 6.77
N ARG A 398 21.64 1.05 5.67
CA ARG A 398 21.10 2.10 4.82
C ARG A 398 19.77 1.67 4.17
N GLU A 399 19.78 0.61 3.36
CA GLU A 399 18.65 0.28 2.49
C GLU A 399 17.37 -0.14 3.24
N PHE A 400 17.48 -0.68 4.47
CA PHE A 400 16.34 -1.19 5.25
C PHE A 400 15.94 -0.31 6.48
N LEU A 401 16.74 0.72 6.85
CA LEU A 401 16.39 1.72 7.89
C LEU A 401 16.32 3.18 7.38
N SER A 402 16.91 3.54 6.24
CA SER A 402 16.88 4.93 5.76
C SER A 402 15.53 5.39 5.21
N GLN A 403 14.50 4.53 5.27
CA GLN A 403 13.11 4.88 4.99
C GLN A 403 12.32 5.24 6.27
N THR A 404 12.97 5.28 7.44
CA THR A 404 12.27 5.26 8.75
C THR A 404 12.61 6.42 9.70
N LEU A 405 13.66 7.21 9.44
CA LEU A 405 14.25 8.13 10.44
C LEU A 405 14.81 9.43 9.80
N PRO A 406 14.29 10.63 10.13
CA PRO A 406 14.81 11.92 9.64
C PRO A 406 16.21 12.30 10.17
N SER A 407 16.59 11.72 11.31
CA SER A 407 17.95 11.71 11.82
C SER A 407 18.23 10.32 12.38
N LEU A 408 19.44 9.79 12.13
CA LEU A 408 19.87 8.55 12.76
C LEU A 408 19.93 8.77 14.29
N PRO A 409 19.17 8.01 15.10
CA PRO A 409 19.45 7.87 16.52
C PRO A 409 20.82 7.20 16.70
N SER A 410 21.29 7.07 17.94
CA SER A 410 22.22 5.98 18.20
C SER A 410 21.52 4.67 17.81
N LEU A 411 22.09 3.94 16.86
CA LEU A 411 21.65 2.58 16.57
C LEU A 411 22.11 1.71 17.74
N ASP A 412 21.27 1.64 18.76
CA ASP A 412 21.45 0.82 19.95
C ASP A 412 21.32 -0.66 19.56
N TRP A 413 22.44 -1.25 19.16
CA TRP A 413 22.55 -2.68 18.82
C TRP A 413 22.51 -3.55 20.08
N GLU A 414 21.56 -4.48 20.14
CA GLU A 414 21.67 -5.65 21.01
C GLU A 414 22.70 -6.60 20.38
N VAL A 415 23.73 -6.97 21.14
CA VAL A 415 24.73 -7.96 20.72
C VAL A 415 24.64 -9.15 21.66
N ARG A 416 24.40 -10.34 21.10
CA ARG A 416 24.27 -11.59 21.84
C ARG A 416 24.96 -12.74 21.13
N ARG A 417 25.49 -13.68 21.90
CA ARG A 417 26.11 -14.91 21.40
C ARG A 417 25.12 -16.06 21.53
N ALA A 418 24.96 -16.85 20.48
CA ALA A 418 24.02 -17.96 20.40
C ALA A 418 24.69 -19.20 19.77
N GLU A 419 24.06 -20.38 19.88
CA GLU A 419 24.56 -21.61 19.27
C GLU A 419 23.73 -22.00 18.04
N ALA A 420 24.37 -22.12 16.87
CA ALA A 420 23.77 -22.70 15.67
C ALA A 420 24.18 -24.17 15.49
N GLU A 421 23.26 -25.00 15.01
CA GLU A 421 23.57 -26.39 14.69
C GLU A 421 24.46 -26.50 13.44
N TYR A 422 25.71 -26.91 13.66
CA TYR A 422 26.76 -27.14 12.66
C TYR A 422 26.52 -28.40 11.79
N GLY A 423 25.54 -29.22 12.18
CA GLY A 423 25.20 -30.49 11.53
C GLY A 423 25.99 -31.69 12.06
N SER A 424 25.61 -32.89 11.63
CA SER A 424 26.35 -34.10 11.99
C SER A 424 27.58 -34.29 11.08
N PRO A 425 28.79 -34.49 11.63
CA PRO A 425 29.99 -34.80 10.86
C PRO A 425 30.09 -36.29 10.47
N GLY A 426 29.04 -37.09 10.69
CA GLY A 426 29.05 -38.54 10.43
C GLY A 426 29.82 -39.38 11.47
N GLY A 427 30.28 -38.77 12.56
CA GLY A 427 31.05 -39.42 13.63
C GLY A 427 30.71 -38.90 15.03
N ARG A 428 31.11 -39.66 16.07
CA ARG A 428 30.82 -39.39 17.49
C ARG A 428 31.71 -38.28 18.10
N SER A 429 31.85 -37.13 17.45
CA SER A 429 32.60 -35.98 17.98
C SER A 429 31.67 -34.91 18.58
N SER A 430 32.01 -34.41 19.76
CA SER A 430 31.19 -33.55 20.62
C SER A 430 31.14 -32.09 20.16
N GLY A 431 30.74 -31.84 18.92
CA GLY A 431 30.75 -30.52 18.29
C GLY A 431 29.66 -30.36 17.23
N HIS A 432 28.40 -30.55 17.63
CA HIS A 432 27.22 -30.35 16.77
C HIS A 432 26.73 -28.90 16.72
N LEU A 433 27.32 -28.03 17.56
CA LEU A 433 27.01 -26.61 17.66
C LEU A 433 28.23 -25.77 17.27
N VAL A 434 27.98 -24.56 16.80
CA VAL A 434 28.97 -23.51 16.56
C VAL A 434 28.40 -22.19 17.06
N ASP A 435 29.25 -21.38 17.69
CA ASP A 435 28.86 -20.07 18.17
C ASP A 435 28.55 -19.14 17.00
N VAL A 436 27.54 -18.30 17.20
CA VAL A 436 27.09 -17.26 16.28
C VAL A 436 26.96 -15.98 17.08
N ASP A 437 27.71 -14.96 16.69
CA ASP A 437 27.50 -13.62 17.21
C ASP A 437 26.34 -12.99 16.41
N ILE A 438 25.33 -12.51 17.13
CA ILE A 438 24.10 -11.94 16.58
C ILE A 438 24.03 -10.47 16.99
N HIS A 439 24.03 -9.59 15.98
CA HIS A 439 23.87 -8.15 16.16
C HIS A 439 22.47 -7.76 15.67
N CYS A 440 21.61 -7.29 16.55
CA CYS A 440 20.20 -7.03 16.29
C CYS A 440 19.85 -5.57 16.65
N THR A 441 19.05 -4.89 15.82
CA THR A 441 18.44 -3.63 16.23
C THR A 441 17.39 -3.89 17.31
N ARG A 442 17.17 -2.96 18.24
CA ARG A 442 16.25 -3.12 19.37
C ARG A 442 14.78 -3.37 18.97
N ASP A 443 14.38 -2.97 17.77
CA ASP A 443 13.07 -3.23 17.15
C ASP A 443 13.02 -4.58 16.38
N ARG A 444 14.13 -5.31 16.33
CA ARG A 444 14.35 -6.55 15.56
C ARG A 444 14.19 -6.39 14.04
N ARG A 445 14.19 -5.16 13.51
CA ARG A 445 14.03 -4.86 12.07
C ARG A 445 15.26 -5.24 11.24
N ILE A 446 16.48 -5.12 11.78
CA ILE A 446 17.70 -5.67 11.17
C ILE A 446 18.38 -6.62 12.15
N THR A 447 18.73 -7.82 11.66
CA THR A 447 19.57 -8.78 12.36
C THR A 447 20.73 -9.23 11.46
N PHE A 448 21.95 -9.21 12.00
CA PHE A 448 23.14 -9.79 11.40
C PHE A 448 23.54 -11.05 12.18
N MET A 449 23.82 -12.14 11.49
CA MET A 449 24.27 -13.41 12.09
C MET A 449 25.63 -13.81 11.54
N GLU A 450 26.63 -13.91 12.43
CA GLU A 450 28.02 -14.24 12.10
C GLU A 450 28.46 -15.55 12.79
N PRO A 451 28.31 -16.72 12.11
CA PRO A 451 28.80 -17.99 12.64
C PRO A 451 30.32 -18.09 12.56
N GLU A 452 30.97 -18.58 13.63
CA GLU A 452 32.43 -18.75 13.68
C GLU A 452 32.99 -19.72 12.60
N LYS A 453 32.14 -20.60 12.06
CA LYS A 453 32.51 -21.62 11.07
C LYS A 453 31.40 -21.72 10.04
N ARG A 454 31.78 -21.96 8.78
CA ARG A 454 30.85 -22.09 7.65
C ARG A 454 29.82 -23.20 7.90
N LEU A 455 28.55 -22.81 7.85
CA LEU A 455 27.38 -23.67 8.00
C LEU A 455 27.04 -24.36 6.67
N GLY A 456 27.20 -23.63 5.56
CA GLY A 456 26.61 -23.93 4.27
C GLY A 456 25.16 -23.43 4.19
N PHE A 457 24.76 -22.92 3.02
CA PHE A 457 23.45 -22.32 2.75
C PHE A 457 22.26 -22.95 3.48
N GLY A 458 22.08 -24.28 3.41
CA GLY A 458 20.95 -24.96 4.06
C GLY A 458 20.94 -24.82 5.58
N LEU A 459 22.10 -24.87 6.24
CA LEU A 459 22.20 -24.73 7.69
C LEU A 459 22.21 -23.25 8.13
N ALA A 460 22.68 -22.34 7.27
CA ALA A 460 22.54 -20.89 7.44
C ALA A 460 21.05 -20.47 7.41
N VAL A 461 20.28 -20.93 6.43
CA VAL A 461 18.82 -20.73 6.34
C VAL A 461 18.11 -21.31 7.57
N ARG A 462 18.50 -22.50 8.06
CA ARG A 462 17.95 -23.07 9.30
C ARG A 462 18.17 -22.18 10.52
N SER A 463 19.32 -21.53 10.62
CA SER A 463 19.66 -20.66 11.75
C SER A 463 18.79 -19.40 11.72
N ALA A 464 18.67 -18.74 10.57
CA ALA A 464 17.76 -17.60 10.39
C ALA A 464 16.28 -17.97 10.55
N LEU A 465 15.85 -19.17 10.14
CA LEU A 465 14.48 -19.67 10.38
C LEU A 465 14.13 -19.84 11.87
N ARG A 466 15.13 -19.95 12.76
CA ARG A 466 14.94 -20.00 14.22
C ARG A 466 14.99 -18.62 14.89
N GLU A 467 15.59 -17.64 14.22
CA GLU A 467 15.71 -16.24 14.68
C GLU A 467 14.56 -15.36 14.15
N ALA A 468 13.98 -15.69 13.00
CA ALA A 468 12.81 -15.02 12.42
C ALA A 468 11.54 -15.32 13.23
N ASP A 469 10.85 -14.28 13.72
CA ASP A 469 9.63 -14.41 14.53
C ASP A 469 8.33 -14.59 13.71
N THR A 470 8.34 -14.18 12.45
CA THR A 470 7.15 -14.10 11.56
C THR A 470 6.62 -15.47 11.10
N PRO A 471 5.32 -15.59 10.72
CA PRO A 471 4.76 -16.83 10.21
C PRO A 471 5.32 -17.26 8.84
N TYR A 472 5.66 -16.31 7.97
CA TYR A 472 6.28 -16.58 6.67
C TYR A 472 7.69 -16.00 6.58
N VAL A 473 8.52 -16.59 5.73
CA VAL A 473 9.83 -16.04 5.36
C VAL A 473 9.99 -15.99 3.85
N TRP A 474 10.79 -15.04 3.39
CA TRP A 474 11.33 -14.99 2.05
C TRP A 474 12.81 -15.36 2.11
N ILE A 475 13.23 -16.42 1.42
CA ILE A 475 14.64 -16.82 1.36
C ILE A 475 15.27 -16.21 0.10
N HIS A 476 16.41 -15.56 0.27
CA HIS A 476 17.17 -14.95 -0.81
C HIS A 476 18.67 -15.27 -0.74
N GLN A 477 19.23 -15.71 -1.86
CA GLN A 477 20.67 -15.89 -2.05
C GLN A 477 21.27 -14.59 -2.62
N HIS A 478 22.45 -14.20 -2.16
CA HIS A 478 23.11 -12.94 -2.53
C HIS A 478 23.44 -12.76 -4.02
N ASP A 479 23.31 -13.80 -4.85
CA ASP A 479 23.63 -13.80 -6.29
C ASP A 479 22.41 -13.98 -7.20
N TRP A 480 21.19 -13.71 -6.70
CA TRP A 480 19.96 -13.65 -7.50
C TRP A 480 19.34 -12.26 -7.45
N ALA A 481 19.04 -11.66 -8.61
CA ALA A 481 18.21 -10.46 -8.73
C ALA A 481 16.77 -10.82 -9.10
N LEU A 482 15.82 -9.98 -8.74
CA LEU A 482 14.50 -9.93 -9.36
C LEU A 482 14.61 -9.37 -10.79
N ASP A 483 13.68 -9.77 -11.66
CA ASP A 483 13.62 -9.38 -13.07
C ASP A 483 12.19 -8.95 -13.52
N SER A 484 11.20 -9.05 -12.62
CA SER A 484 9.81 -8.61 -12.85
C SER A 484 9.09 -8.35 -11.52
N HIS A 485 8.05 -7.50 -11.53
CA HIS A 485 7.22 -7.20 -10.36
C HIS A 485 6.67 -8.46 -9.64
N ILE A 486 6.82 -8.52 -8.31
CA ILE A 486 6.34 -9.61 -7.45
C ILE A 486 5.26 -9.10 -6.49
N PRO A 487 3.99 -9.53 -6.62
CA PRO A 487 2.89 -9.09 -5.76
C PRO A 487 2.90 -9.87 -4.43
N ILE A 488 3.92 -9.62 -3.58
CA ILE A 488 4.18 -10.40 -2.37
C ILE A 488 3.04 -10.39 -1.35
N ALA A 489 2.32 -9.27 -1.21
CA ALA A 489 1.14 -9.18 -0.35
C ALA A 489 0.05 -10.18 -0.80
N ASN A 490 -0.33 -10.15 -2.08
CA ASN A 490 -1.33 -11.06 -2.65
C ASN A 490 -0.90 -12.53 -2.58
N LEU A 491 0.40 -12.82 -2.74
CA LEU A 491 0.93 -14.18 -2.62
C LEU A 491 0.74 -14.72 -1.19
N LEU A 492 1.09 -13.92 -0.19
CA LEU A 492 0.96 -14.28 1.22
C LEU A 492 -0.50 -14.32 1.71
N ASP A 493 -1.36 -13.42 1.22
CA ASP A 493 -2.81 -13.42 1.46
C ASP A 493 -3.46 -14.70 0.89
N ALA A 494 -3.10 -15.09 -0.34
CA ALA A 494 -3.50 -16.39 -0.91
C ALA A 494 -2.94 -17.59 -0.10
N MET A 495 -1.71 -17.50 0.43
CA MET A 495 -1.14 -18.52 1.33
C MET A 495 -1.94 -18.63 2.64
N GLN A 496 -2.28 -17.51 3.28
CA GLN A 496 -3.13 -17.48 4.47
C GLN A 496 -4.53 -18.04 4.18
N ALA A 497 -5.18 -17.60 3.11
CA ALA A 497 -6.48 -18.11 2.67
C ALA A 497 -6.49 -19.62 2.44
N SER A 498 -5.38 -20.18 1.94
CA SER A 498 -5.22 -21.63 1.74
C SER A 498 -5.01 -22.43 3.03
N THR A 499 -4.91 -21.80 4.20
CA THR A 499 -4.42 -22.46 5.42
C THR A 499 -5.34 -23.57 5.94
N SER A 500 -6.63 -23.52 5.65
CA SER A 500 -7.61 -24.57 5.95
C SER A 500 -7.74 -25.64 4.85
N SER A 501 -7.07 -25.46 3.70
CA SER A 501 -7.16 -26.36 2.55
C SER A 501 -6.37 -27.66 2.78
N THR A 502 -7.07 -28.79 2.78
CA THR A 502 -6.46 -30.13 2.85
C THR A 502 -6.09 -30.69 1.47
N THR A 503 -6.65 -30.14 0.39
CA THR A 503 -6.49 -30.60 -0.99
C THR A 503 -5.43 -29.80 -1.76
N ALA A 504 -5.40 -28.48 -1.57
CA ALA A 504 -4.49 -27.55 -2.25
C ALA A 504 -3.97 -26.45 -1.30
N PRO A 505 -3.24 -26.78 -0.23
CA PRO A 505 -2.58 -25.79 0.61
C PRO A 505 -1.43 -25.11 -0.14
N ILE A 506 -1.23 -23.81 0.11
CA ILE A 506 -0.17 -22.98 -0.48
C ILE A 506 0.81 -22.63 0.65
N ARG A 507 1.83 -23.47 0.84
CA ARG A 507 2.83 -23.33 1.92
C ARG A 507 4.19 -22.87 1.45
N TYR A 508 4.50 -23.06 0.17
CA TYR A 508 5.77 -22.71 -0.48
C TYR A 508 5.49 -22.24 -1.90
N VAL A 509 6.04 -21.10 -2.30
CA VAL A 509 5.98 -20.56 -3.67
C VAL A 509 7.38 -20.17 -4.14
N CYS A 510 7.90 -20.89 -5.14
CA CYS A 510 9.13 -20.52 -5.86
C CYS A 510 8.83 -19.46 -6.92
N LEU A 511 9.80 -18.58 -7.18
CA LEU A 511 9.75 -17.66 -8.32
C LEU A 511 10.31 -18.30 -9.60
N PRO A 512 9.78 -17.98 -10.80
CA PRO A 512 10.24 -18.57 -12.05
C PRO A 512 11.58 -18.00 -12.53
N SER A 513 12.49 -18.92 -12.85
CA SER A 513 13.74 -18.68 -13.57
C SER A 513 13.59 -19.09 -15.05
N PRO A 514 14.57 -18.80 -15.94
CA PRO A 514 14.53 -19.28 -17.33
C PRO A 514 14.50 -20.81 -17.48
N ARG A 515 14.82 -21.57 -16.42
CA ARG A 515 14.73 -23.05 -16.40
C ARG A 515 13.37 -23.57 -15.90
N THR A 516 12.48 -22.69 -15.46
CA THR A 516 11.17 -23.05 -14.88
C THR A 516 10.01 -22.23 -15.44
N VAL A 517 10.22 -21.39 -16.45
CA VAL A 517 9.12 -20.90 -17.29
C VAL A 517 8.53 -22.07 -18.10
N GLU A 518 7.24 -21.98 -18.43
CA GLU A 518 6.47 -23.03 -19.12
C GLU A 518 6.53 -24.42 -18.44
N TYR A 519 6.74 -24.46 -17.11
CA TYR A 519 6.94 -25.70 -16.34
C TYR A 519 5.86 -26.77 -16.58
N GLU A 520 4.59 -26.36 -16.67
CA GLU A 520 3.44 -27.24 -16.94
C GLU A 520 3.46 -27.90 -18.34
N ALA A 521 4.09 -27.25 -19.32
CA ALA A 521 4.31 -27.82 -20.66
C ALA A 521 5.63 -28.62 -20.76
N SER A 522 6.46 -28.59 -19.71
CA SER A 522 7.79 -29.21 -19.74
C SER A 522 7.73 -30.74 -19.75
N MET A 523 8.80 -31.35 -20.24
CA MET A 523 9.03 -32.81 -20.16
C MET A 523 9.11 -33.33 -18.72
N HIS A 524 9.27 -32.47 -17.71
CA HIS A 524 9.18 -32.86 -16.31
C HIS A 524 7.72 -33.08 -15.84
N VAL A 525 6.74 -32.43 -16.48
CA VAL A 525 5.31 -32.59 -16.21
C VAL A 525 4.69 -33.64 -17.14
N ALA A 526 4.90 -33.50 -18.45
CA ALA A 526 4.28 -34.35 -19.47
C ALA A 526 4.61 -35.86 -19.34
N ARG A 527 5.73 -36.22 -18.71
CA ARG A 527 6.17 -37.62 -18.53
C ARG A 527 5.56 -38.34 -17.33
N PHE A 528 4.88 -37.66 -16.41
CA PHE A 528 4.33 -38.26 -15.19
C PHE A 528 2.82 -37.97 -15.09
N PRO A 529 1.93 -38.97 -15.31
CA PRO A 529 0.49 -38.76 -15.32
C PRO A 529 -0.03 -38.03 -14.08
N VAL A 530 0.37 -38.48 -12.87
CA VAL A 530 -0.03 -37.87 -11.58
C VAL A 530 0.30 -36.36 -11.51
N LEU A 531 1.39 -35.93 -12.13
CA LEU A 531 1.80 -34.52 -12.16
C LEU A 531 1.05 -33.75 -13.25
N ARG A 532 0.95 -34.27 -14.48
CA ARG A 532 0.14 -33.67 -15.54
C ARG A 532 -1.31 -33.46 -15.09
N ASP A 533 -1.89 -34.47 -14.45
CA ASP A 533 -3.28 -34.47 -14.00
C ASP A 533 -3.48 -33.52 -12.81
N LEU A 534 -2.48 -33.37 -11.93
CA LEU A 534 -2.46 -32.36 -10.88
C LEU A 534 -2.31 -30.93 -11.44
N SER A 535 -1.39 -30.69 -12.37
CA SER A 535 -1.24 -29.37 -13.02
C SER A 535 -2.49 -29.00 -13.81
N ALA A 536 -3.15 -29.95 -14.47
CA ALA A 536 -4.45 -29.70 -15.13
C ALA A 536 -5.58 -29.38 -14.13
N ALA A 537 -5.51 -29.88 -12.90
CA ALA A 537 -6.50 -29.62 -11.84
C ALA A 537 -6.20 -28.35 -11.00
N LEU A 538 -4.93 -27.94 -10.88
CA LEU A 538 -4.47 -26.91 -9.94
C LEU A 538 -3.61 -25.78 -10.56
N THR A 539 -3.25 -25.80 -11.85
CA THR A 539 -2.83 -24.52 -12.49
C THR A 539 -4.04 -23.59 -12.46
N GLY A 540 -3.90 -22.41 -11.87
CA GLY A 540 -5.02 -21.51 -11.69
C GLY A 540 -4.67 -20.12 -11.20
N ARG A 541 -5.71 -19.31 -11.02
CA ARG A 541 -5.63 -17.96 -10.46
C ARG A 541 -6.25 -17.98 -9.07
N TYR A 542 -5.40 -18.01 -8.05
CA TYR A 542 -5.80 -18.18 -6.65
C TYR A 542 -6.18 -16.83 -6.04
N PRO A 543 -7.31 -16.72 -5.33
CA PRO A 543 -7.73 -15.46 -4.74
C PRO A 543 -6.79 -15.02 -3.62
N ALA A 544 -6.54 -13.71 -3.57
CA ALA A 544 -6.02 -12.97 -2.44
C ALA A 544 -7.23 -12.27 -1.78
N PRO A 545 -7.87 -12.83 -0.73
CA PRO A 545 -9.16 -12.33 -0.24
C PRO A 545 -9.14 -10.91 0.32
N THR A 546 -8.01 -10.45 0.84
CA THR A 546 -7.82 -9.12 1.42
C THR A 546 -7.71 -8.05 0.33
N THR A 547 -7.10 -8.34 -0.81
CA THR A 547 -6.97 -7.38 -1.93
C THR A 547 -7.99 -7.56 -3.04
N GLY A 548 -8.69 -8.70 -3.10
CA GLY A 548 -9.60 -9.06 -4.19
C GLY A 548 -8.89 -9.39 -5.51
N GLU A 549 -7.56 -9.36 -5.54
CA GLU A 549 -6.77 -9.78 -6.69
C GLU A 549 -6.61 -11.31 -6.75
N VAL A 550 -5.94 -11.79 -7.80
CA VAL A 550 -5.68 -13.23 -7.99
C VAL A 550 -4.25 -13.50 -8.45
N VAL A 551 -3.54 -14.37 -7.74
CA VAL A 551 -2.17 -14.79 -8.06
C VAL A 551 -2.17 -16.03 -8.97
N PRO A 552 -1.50 -16.00 -10.14
CA PRO A 552 -1.33 -17.18 -10.97
C PRO A 552 -0.31 -18.13 -10.34
N LEU A 553 -0.71 -19.37 -10.06
CA LEU A 553 0.16 -20.41 -9.51
C LEU A 553 0.00 -21.71 -10.32
N THR A 554 1.07 -22.50 -10.39
CA THR A 554 1.05 -23.89 -10.90
C THR A 554 1.76 -24.83 -9.91
N PRO A 555 1.33 -26.09 -9.75
CA PRO A 555 2.02 -27.08 -8.92
C PRO A 555 3.46 -27.34 -9.37
N LEU A 556 4.38 -27.40 -8.42
CA LEU A 556 5.80 -27.66 -8.63
C LEU A 556 6.16 -29.02 -8.02
N TYR A 557 6.82 -29.91 -8.79
CA TYR A 557 7.29 -31.23 -8.32
C TYR A 557 8.77 -31.22 -7.91
N PHE A 558 9.16 -30.16 -7.21
CA PHE A 558 10.48 -30.01 -6.60
C PHE A 558 10.44 -28.97 -5.47
N TRP A 559 11.41 -29.05 -4.55
CA TRP A 559 11.69 -27.96 -3.61
C TRP A 559 12.97 -27.27 -4.10
N HIS A 560 12.86 -26.02 -4.51
CA HIS A 560 13.98 -25.24 -5.04
C HIS A 560 14.68 -24.41 -3.94
N ASP A 561 15.96 -24.12 -4.15
CA ASP A 561 16.75 -23.20 -3.30
C ASP A 561 16.75 -21.73 -3.78
N LYS A 562 16.38 -21.50 -5.04
CA LYS A 562 16.14 -20.20 -5.71
C LYS A 562 15.13 -19.36 -4.92
N PRO A 563 15.11 -18.02 -5.07
CA PRO A 563 14.23 -17.15 -4.28
C PRO A 563 12.77 -17.61 -4.19
N HIS A 564 12.27 -17.74 -2.96
CA HIS A 564 10.96 -18.31 -2.64
C HIS A 564 10.37 -17.72 -1.35
N VAL A 565 9.04 -17.66 -1.29
CA VAL A 565 8.26 -17.33 -0.08
C VAL A 565 7.58 -18.59 0.46
N VAL A 566 7.57 -18.74 1.78
CA VAL A 566 7.24 -20.02 2.42
C VAL A 566 6.88 -19.84 3.89
N GLU A 567 5.96 -20.65 4.40
CA GLU A 567 5.60 -20.67 5.82
C GLU A 567 6.77 -21.22 6.66
N ARG A 568 7.25 -20.43 7.63
CA ARG A 568 8.40 -20.75 8.50
C ARG A 568 8.28 -22.13 9.14
N ARG A 569 7.08 -22.46 9.62
CA ARG A 569 6.79 -23.75 10.28
C ARG A 569 6.87 -24.92 9.31
N HIS A 570 6.18 -24.84 8.17
CA HIS A 570 6.28 -25.85 7.10
C HIS A 570 7.72 -26.04 6.60
N TYR A 571 8.51 -24.96 6.52
CA TYR A 571 9.94 -25.05 6.19
C TYR A 571 10.68 -25.95 7.19
N LEU A 572 10.58 -25.64 8.48
CA LEU A 572 11.24 -26.38 9.55
C LEU A 572 10.76 -27.85 9.58
N GLU A 573 9.46 -28.11 9.44
CA GLU A 573 8.89 -29.46 9.46
C GLU A 573 9.17 -30.31 8.20
N ARG A 574 9.49 -29.71 7.05
CA ARG A 574 9.72 -30.45 5.79
C ARG A 574 11.19 -30.55 5.40
N VAL A 575 11.97 -29.50 5.63
CA VAL A 575 13.40 -29.45 5.28
C VAL A 575 14.28 -29.83 6.46
N PHE A 576 13.88 -29.48 7.70
CA PHE A 576 14.67 -29.68 8.91
C PHE A 576 13.97 -30.51 10.02
N PRO A 577 13.20 -31.60 9.72
CA PRO A 577 12.46 -32.38 10.73
C PRO A 577 13.35 -33.09 11.77
N SER A 578 14.67 -33.13 11.56
CA SER A 578 15.65 -33.56 12.56
C SER A 578 17.01 -32.94 12.27
N GLN A 579 17.93 -33.00 13.24
CA GLN A 579 19.31 -32.52 13.09
C GLN A 579 20.12 -33.29 12.03
N LEU A 580 19.61 -34.43 11.55
CA LEU A 580 20.20 -35.28 10.51
C LEU A 580 19.56 -35.07 9.12
N ALA A 581 18.56 -34.18 8.99
CA ALA A 581 17.81 -34.03 7.75
C ALA A 581 18.63 -33.46 6.58
N ILE A 582 19.61 -32.59 6.88
CA ILE A 582 20.58 -31.97 5.97
C ILE A 582 21.96 -32.00 6.63
N GLY A 583 22.97 -32.47 5.88
CA GLY A 583 24.37 -32.47 6.31
C GLY A 583 25.09 -31.15 6.04
N ARG A 584 26.22 -30.90 6.72
CA ARG A 584 27.04 -29.70 6.51
C ARG A 584 27.45 -29.55 5.04
N GLY A 585 27.24 -28.35 4.48
CA GLY A 585 27.58 -28.03 3.09
C GLY A 585 26.65 -28.63 2.02
N MET A 586 25.62 -29.39 2.39
CA MET A 586 24.59 -29.86 1.44
C MET A 586 23.60 -28.75 1.09
N PHE A 587 23.12 -28.73 -0.17
CA PHE A 587 22.03 -27.85 -0.58
C PHE A 587 20.66 -28.48 -0.29
N ILE A 588 19.68 -27.61 -0.05
CA ILE A 588 18.28 -28.00 0.18
C ILE A 588 17.70 -28.66 -1.08
N GLU A 589 18.03 -28.12 -2.26
CA GLU A 589 17.56 -28.63 -3.55
C GLU A 589 18.05 -30.06 -3.82
N ASP A 590 19.34 -30.34 -3.61
CA ASP A 590 19.93 -31.68 -3.77
C ASP A 590 19.30 -32.70 -2.81
N SER A 591 19.16 -32.33 -1.54
CA SER A 591 18.84 -33.26 -0.44
C SER A 591 17.35 -33.49 -0.22
N ILE A 592 16.56 -32.42 -0.33
CA ILE A 592 15.13 -32.39 -0.03
C ILE A 592 14.31 -32.25 -1.31
N GLY A 593 14.79 -31.53 -2.34
CA GLY A 593 14.10 -31.45 -3.62
C GLY A 593 13.84 -32.83 -4.26
N GLN A 594 14.84 -33.73 -4.24
CA GLN A 594 14.67 -35.10 -4.75
C GLN A 594 13.72 -35.94 -3.88
N ARG A 595 13.84 -35.84 -2.55
CA ARG A 595 12.95 -36.53 -1.58
C ARG A 595 11.50 -36.08 -1.74
N ALA A 596 11.31 -34.78 -1.96
CA ALA A 596 10.03 -34.16 -2.22
C ALA A 596 9.46 -34.70 -3.54
N ARG A 597 10.19 -34.56 -4.65
CA ARG A 597 9.78 -35.08 -5.97
C ARG A 597 9.31 -36.53 -5.94
N ASN A 598 10.02 -37.42 -5.26
CA ASN A 598 9.66 -38.83 -5.24
C ASN A 598 8.35 -39.06 -4.45
N GLY A 599 8.20 -38.48 -3.26
CA GLY A 599 6.92 -38.52 -2.54
C GLY A 599 5.76 -37.85 -3.31
N MET A 600 6.04 -36.81 -4.09
CA MET A 600 5.03 -36.16 -4.94
C MET A 600 4.58 -37.06 -6.11
N LYS A 601 5.49 -37.80 -6.77
CA LYS A 601 5.15 -38.83 -7.77
C LYS A 601 4.26 -39.93 -7.19
N GLU A 602 4.40 -40.24 -5.91
CA GLU A 602 3.57 -41.18 -5.14
C GLU A 602 2.22 -40.57 -4.68
N GLY A 603 1.86 -39.39 -5.18
CA GLY A 603 0.61 -38.70 -4.86
C GLY A 603 0.65 -37.85 -3.58
N GLN A 604 1.76 -37.83 -2.83
CA GLN A 604 1.89 -37.04 -1.60
C GLN A 604 2.18 -35.55 -1.88
N TRP A 605 1.61 -34.94 -2.93
CA TRP A 605 1.90 -33.55 -3.27
C TRP A 605 1.50 -32.55 -2.18
N ALA A 606 0.30 -32.70 -1.59
CA ALA A 606 -0.17 -31.81 -0.52
C ALA A 606 0.69 -31.84 0.77
N ARG A 607 1.51 -32.89 0.96
CA ARG A 607 2.51 -32.96 2.05
C ARG A 607 3.61 -31.90 1.87
N TRP A 608 3.99 -31.64 0.62
CA TRP A 608 5.08 -30.73 0.26
C TRP A 608 4.56 -29.35 -0.13
N ALA A 609 3.36 -29.26 -0.71
CA ALA A 609 2.63 -28.02 -0.99
C ALA A 609 3.49 -27.01 -1.78
N CYS A 610 4.28 -27.53 -2.73
CA CYS A 610 5.22 -26.76 -3.54
C CYS A 610 4.51 -26.17 -4.76
N TRP A 611 4.53 -24.83 -4.85
CA TRP A 611 4.00 -24.07 -5.98
C TRP A 611 5.10 -23.29 -6.68
N LEU A 612 4.81 -22.90 -7.92
CA LEU A 612 5.56 -21.96 -8.73
C LEU A 612 4.66 -20.78 -9.08
N PHE A 613 5.15 -19.56 -8.88
CA PHE A 613 4.48 -18.34 -9.35
C PHE A 613 4.51 -18.31 -10.89
N ALA A 614 3.36 -18.10 -11.53
CA ALA A 614 3.18 -18.31 -12.97
C ALA A 614 2.69 -17.06 -13.76
N PRO A 615 3.29 -15.87 -13.58
CA PRO A 615 2.90 -14.67 -14.33
C PRO A 615 3.13 -14.84 -15.84
N GLY A 616 2.42 -14.04 -16.65
CA GLY A 616 2.46 -14.15 -18.11
C GLY A 616 2.05 -15.53 -18.65
N ASN A 617 1.11 -16.21 -17.97
CA ASN A 617 0.73 -17.61 -18.23
C ASN A 617 1.95 -18.55 -18.15
N GLY A 618 2.73 -18.44 -17.08
CA GLY A 618 3.95 -19.22 -16.84
C GLY A 618 5.15 -18.87 -17.74
N LYS A 619 5.03 -17.95 -18.69
CA LYS A 619 6.10 -17.59 -19.64
C LYS A 619 7.07 -16.52 -19.12
N GLN A 620 6.70 -15.79 -18.07
CA GLN A 620 7.48 -14.66 -17.57
C GLN A 620 8.52 -15.11 -16.53
N VAL A 621 9.78 -14.72 -16.74
CA VAL A 621 10.86 -14.87 -15.77
C VAL A 621 10.70 -13.82 -14.67
N CYS A 622 10.92 -14.21 -13.42
CA CYS A 622 10.90 -13.35 -12.25
C CYS A 622 12.27 -13.21 -11.58
N VAL A 623 13.18 -14.18 -11.75
CA VAL A 623 14.49 -14.20 -11.08
C VAL A 623 15.65 -14.51 -12.03
N ARG A 624 16.75 -13.77 -11.83
CA ARG A 624 17.96 -13.77 -12.65
C ARG A 624 19.20 -14.04 -11.79
N HIS A 625 19.95 -15.08 -12.12
CA HIS A 625 21.22 -15.40 -11.46
C HIS A 625 22.33 -14.45 -11.97
N LEU A 626 23.04 -13.80 -11.07
CA LEU A 626 24.11 -12.83 -11.34
C LEU A 626 25.50 -13.48 -11.46
N HIS A 627 25.63 -14.78 -11.17
CA HIS A 627 26.89 -15.52 -11.21
C HIS A 627 27.94 -15.01 -10.20
N GLY A 628 27.52 -14.76 -8.96
CA GLY A 628 28.34 -14.20 -7.87
C GLY A 628 29.65 -14.94 -7.54
N ARG A 629 29.82 -16.18 -8.02
CA ARG A 629 31.06 -16.97 -7.89
C ARG A 629 32.18 -16.55 -8.86
N VAL A 630 31.85 -15.77 -9.89
CA VAL A 630 32.81 -15.22 -10.88
C VAL A 630 32.74 -13.70 -11.02
N TRP A 631 31.73 -13.06 -10.42
CA TRP A 631 31.45 -11.62 -10.47
C TRP A 631 32.57 -10.75 -9.90
N LYS A 632 33.08 -9.83 -10.73
CA LYS A 632 34.15 -8.87 -10.45
C LYS A 632 33.68 -7.41 -10.40
N GLY A 633 32.40 -7.13 -10.63
CA GLY A 633 31.81 -5.78 -10.54
C GLY A 633 31.10 -5.31 -11.82
N GLU A 634 31.16 -4.00 -12.05
CA GLU A 634 30.37 -3.26 -13.06
C GLU A 634 30.64 -3.66 -14.54
N GLU A 635 31.77 -4.32 -14.83
CA GLU A 635 32.07 -4.84 -16.17
C GLU A 635 31.27 -6.13 -16.47
N ASP A 636 31.35 -7.12 -15.57
CA ASP A 636 30.56 -8.36 -15.63
C ASP A 636 29.04 -8.09 -15.58
N ARG A 637 28.62 -6.99 -14.92
CA ARG A 637 27.23 -6.52 -14.92
C ARG A 637 26.74 -6.23 -16.34
N ARG A 638 27.48 -5.41 -17.10
CA ARG A 638 27.12 -4.99 -18.47
C ARG A 638 27.21 -6.13 -19.47
N GLU A 639 28.10 -7.10 -19.26
CA GLU A 639 28.12 -8.32 -20.07
C GLU A 639 26.94 -9.24 -19.74
N ASN A 640 26.58 -9.41 -18.47
CA ASN A 640 25.37 -10.12 -18.07
C ASN A 640 24.11 -9.48 -18.67
N GLU A 641 23.92 -8.17 -18.53
CA GLU A 641 22.76 -7.44 -19.07
C GLU A 641 22.59 -7.72 -20.58
N LYS A 642 23.66 -7.60 -21.37
CA LYS A 642 23.66 -7.97 -22.81
C LYS A 642 23.33 -9.44 -23.07
N ARG A 643 23.91 -10.38 -22.31
CA ARG A 643 23.66 -11.83 -22.45
C ARG A 643 22.20 -12.16 -22.11
N TRP A 644 21.60 -11.45 -21.17
CA TRP A 644 20.21 -11.63 -20.75
C TRP A 644 19.20 -10.99 -21.71
N ASP A 645 19.48 -9.84 -22.30
CA ASP A 645 18.65 -9.27 -23.36
C ASP A 645 18.65 -10.13 -24.64
N ALA A 646 19.79 -10.77 -24.96
CA ALA A 646 19.89 -11.74 -26.04
C ALA A 646 19.07 -13.02 -25.79
N LEU A 647 18.92 -13.43 -24.53
CA LEU A 647 18.02 -14.52 -24.11
C LEU A 647 16.54 -14.08 -24.15
N LYS A 648 16.19 -12.92 -23.59
CA LYS A 648 14.82 -12.37 -23.59
C LYS A 648 14.27 -12.13 -25.00
N SER A 649 15.12 -11.73 -25.94
CA SER A 649 14.74 -11.47 -27.33
C SER A 649 14.70 -12.72 -28.24
N GLY A 650 14.96 -13.92 -27.69
CA GLY A 650 14.95 -15.18 -28.45
C GLY A 650 16.08 -15.31 -29.48
N LYS A 651 17.05 -14.38 -29.49
CA LYS A 651 18.14 -14.32 -30.49
C LYS A 651 19.28 -15.30 -30.23
N LEU A 652 19.28 -15.99 -29.09
CA LEU A 652 20.19 -17.08 -28.77
C LEU A 652 19.43 -18.42 -28.77
N GLU A 653 19.36 -19.08 -29.93
CA GLU A 653 19.04 -20.51 -29.95
C GLU A 653 20.12 -21.29 -29.17
N LYS A 654 19.72 -21.97 -28.09
CA LYS A 654 20.44 -23.11 -27.46
C LYS A 654 21.92 -22.91 -27.07
N VAL A 655 22.36 -21.72 -26.64
CA VAL A 655 23.69 -21.56 -25.98
C VAL A 655 23.67 -21.95 -24.48
N ALA A 656 22.61 -22.63 -24.01
CA ALA A 656 22.52 -23.20 -22.67
C ALA A 656 23.11 -24.63 -22.57
N ASN A 657 23.62 -25.19 -23.67
CA ASN A 657 23.66 -26.65 -23.88
C ASN A 657 25.06 -27.28 -23.95
N GLU A 658 26.14 -26.55 -23.67
CA GLU A 658 27.52 -27.09 -23.70
C GLU A 658 28.37 -26.73 -22.46
N GLU A 659 28.37 -25.48 -21.97
CA GLU A 659 29.19 -25.10 -20.79
C GLU A 659 28.64 -25.58 -19.42
N THR A 660 27.46 -26.22 -19.36
CA THR A 660 26.98 -26.90 -18.14
C THR A 660 27.01 -28.44 -18.26
N TYR A 661 27.51 -28.98 -19.37
CA TYR A 661 27.33 -30.40 -19.76
C TYR A 661 28.26 -31.40 -19.05
N GLN A 662 28.83 -31.03 -17.89
CA GLN A 662 29.57 -31.97 -17.02
C GLN A 662 28.82 -32.35 -15.73
N ASP A 663 27.91 -31.52 -15.22
CA ASP A 663 27.14 -31.85 -14.00
C ASP A 663 25.94 -32.79 -14.30
N GLU A 664 25.48 -32.91 -15.56
CA GLU A 664 24.30 -33.74 -15.90
C GLU A 664 24.56 -35.26 -15.95
N LYS A 665 25.82 -35.72 -15.84
CA LYS A 665 26.13 -37.17 -15.89
C LYS A 665 25.61 -37.96 -14.68
N GLU A 666 25.24 -37.31 -13.59
CA GLU A 666 24.63 -37.95 -12.41
C GLU A 666 23.09 -37.90 -12.41
N TRP A 667 22.44 -37.36 -13.46
CA TRP A 667 20.97 -37.25 -13.52
C TRP A 667 20.26 -38.44 -14.19
N ASN A 668 21.00 -39.32 -14.88
CA ASN A 668 20.48 -40.51 -15.56
C ASN A 668 21.09 -41.80 -15.02
N ALA A 669 21.33 -41.85 -13.70
CA ALA A 669 21.81 -43.01 -12.94
C ALA A 669 20.84 -43.32 -11.79
#